data_AF-A0A7M7MUR7-F1
#
_entry.id   AF-A0A7M7MUR7-F1
#
_cell.length_a   1.000
_cell.length_b   1.000
_cell.length_c   1.000
_cell.angle_alpha   90.00
_cell.angle_beta   90.00
_cell.angle_gamma   90.00
#
_symmetry.space_group_name_H-M   'P 1'
#
loop_
_entity.id
_entity.type
_entity.pdbx_description
1 polymer ?
#
loop_
_entity_poly.entity_id
_entity_poly.type
_entity_poly.pdbx_seq_one_letter_code
_entity_poly.pdbx_strand_id
1 'polypeptide(L)'
;MKGILIFDHLNDVLFMKCNKKFANHIQKLAKIQGLISEIKDENNEDSILNPNIIMQLFSPIVTSQHVMASQFGNSYTSMRCHDGTNMVFDEFMGYTFIYISMDEVELMKRTLGVYVAIVRHVCGPDVAVLKINRQKVCLVSSLLDAWMHLRNCEQSMLTEAIEQLSINTDLGVAILKVLHDACDKLKAQSEFSNVHILILVEQKFLSLYSSKNAHDLYASDILLMMLMCWVVNQRRKGDSQSGISSNNDDCIDILLPENNSSKEEQITFGTKLANPTSEDITNLFRGSRESSINEGLHSLIDDELYSNLILLGSEHDYTANAVHIFELADGINLIMIVEITNLATSSGLYDSFHYLNIINGLQLQRDIDELRPAFENFDLAMKKTLDGIKKNRANVSNDVDMCQRRLQTKWEFVRKKYIDLLKSRDPESILQIESNTSGFMDNLKELYRLTCFDKNFLKQGVDVLTTVGKLVRQKLNDFSDFLKVKALKNFTLGSRTSLTINKYLEEFPGLVHFIYIDRITHRLTAPTLDFTNPETLALTTKKIWNMVKQSRIHLEEGHLSVMWKDTTFNYAYFLWFEDSSGSPLKYKVYLNHIMKNFPVPGIICGDYYRIYELYCVHLGLATSSCVLEHSRRLAATIWEVTGVPNNPADIL
;
A
#
# COMPACT_ATOMS: atom_id res chain seq x y z
N MET A 1 -0.82 -19.49 11.66
CA MET A 1 0.24 -19.64 10.65
C MET A 1 -0.05 -18.60 9.58
N LYS A 2 0.87 -17.64 9.34
CA LYS A 2 0.71 -16.57 8.34
C LYS A 2 2.06 -16.30 7.68
N GLY A 3 2.10 -16.19 6.35
CA GLY A 3 3.30 -15.85 5.60
C GLY A 3 2.97 -15.22 4.25
N ILE A 4 3.72 -14.18 3.86
CA ILE A 4 3.74 -13.63 2.50
C ILE A 4 5.11 -13.90 1.89
N LEU A 5 5.09 -14.35 0.63
CA LEU A 5 6.25 -14.64 -0.19
C LEU A 5 6.09 -13.92 -1.54
N ILE A 6 7.18 -13.33 -2.04
CA ILE A 6 7.25 -12.72 -3.37
C ILE A 6 8.35 -13.42 -4.17
N PHE A 7 7.99 -13.94 -5.33
CA PHE A 7 8.88 -14.65 -6.24
C PHE A 7 9.06 -13.89 -7.55
N ASP A 8 10.24 -13.99 -8.15
CA ASP A 8 10.46 -13.56 -9.54
C ASP A 8 10.22 -14.69 -10.56
N HIS A 9 10.40 -14.37 -11.82
CA HIS A 9 10.26 -15.29 -12.96
C HIS A 9 11.29 -16.44 -12.98
N LEU A 10 12.39 -16.33 -12.22
CA LEU A 10 13.38 -17.40 -12.03
C LEU A 10 13.06 -18.26 -10.79
N ASN A 11 11.88 -18.03 -10.21
CA ASN A 11 11.42 -18.57 -8.93
C ASN A 11 12.21 -18.08 -7.71
N ASP A 12 13.06 -17.05 -7.80
CA ASP A 12 13.84 -16.52 -6.68
C ASP A 12 12.96 -15.77 -5.67
N VAL A 13 13.18 -16.00 -4.37
CA VAL A 13 12.50 -15.26 -3.28
C VAL A 13 13.08 -13.85 -3.19
N LEU A 14 12.25 -12.85 -3.47
CA LEU A 14 12.58 -11.43 -3.35
C LEU A 14 12.24 -10.86 -1.98
N PHE A 15 11.17 -11.36 -1.37
CA PHE A 15 10.67 -10.90 -0.08
C PHE A 15 9.95 -12.02 0.63
N MET A 16 10.21 -12.13 1.93
CA MET A 16 9.49 -13.03 2.82
C MET A 16 9.18 -12.30 4.13
N LYS A 17 7.95 -12.45 4.59
CA LYS A 17 7.52 -12.04 5.93
C LYS A 17 6.59 -13.10 6.50
N CYS A 18 6.90 -13.65 7.67
CA CYS A 18 6.12 -14.72 8.25
C CYS A 18 6.12 -14.69 9.79
N ASN A 19 5.13 -15.32 10.41
CA ASN A 19 5.11 -15.48 11.87
C ASN A 19 5.82 -16.75 12.34
N LYS A 20 6.21 -16.79 13.63
CA LYS A 20 6.85 -17.96 14.26
C LYS A 20 6.13 -19.28 13.96
N LYS A 21 4.78 -19.27 13.95
CA LYS A 21 3.97 -20.46 13.61
C LYS A 21 4.21 -20.98 12.19
N PHE A 22 4.38 -20.08 11.22
CA PHE A 22 4.71 -20.44 9.84
C PHE A 22 6.15 -20.94 9.73
N ALA A 23 7.11 -20.23 10.32
CA ALA A 23 8.51 -20.64 10.34
C ALA A 23 8.67 -22.08 10.89
N ASN A 24 8.04 -22.36 12.04
CA ASN A 24 8.07 -23.69 12.67
C ASN A 24 7.41 -24.77 11.79
N HIS A 25 6.36 -24.42 11.04
CA HIS A 25 5.71 -25.35 10.13
C HIS A 25 6.61 -25.67 8.92
N ILE A 26 7.22 -24.66 8.31
CA ILE A 26 8.16 -24.86 7.19
C ILE A 26 9.38 -25.65 7.64
N GLN A 27 9.94 -25.38 8.82
CA GLN A 27 11.06 -26.16 9.34
C GLN A 27 10.71 -27.64 9.53
N LYS A 28 9.50 -27.95 10.01
CA LYS A 28 9.01 -29.33 10.11
C LYS A 28 8.91 -29.98 8.72
N LEU A 29 8.36 -29.27 7.73
CA LEU A 29 8.29 -29.76 6.35
C LEU A 29 9.68 -29.97 5.74
N ALA A 30 10.61 -29.04 5.96
CA ALA A 30 11.98 -29.12 5.48
C ALA A 30 12.73 -30.32 6.08
N LYS A 31 12.52 -30.61 7.37
CA LYS A 31 13.05 -31.82 8.03
C LYS A 31 12.46 -33.10 7.40
N ILE A 32 11.15 -33.14 7.17
CA ILE A 32 10.47 -34.30 6.54
C ILE A 32 11.01 -34.56 5.12
N GLN A 33 11.30 -33.49 4.36
CA GLN A 33 11.85 -33.59 3.01
C GLN A 33 13.38 -33.78 2.96
N GLY A 34 14.04 -33.89 4.11
CA GLY A 34 15.49 -34.08 4.19
C GLY A 34 16.33 -32.86 3.78
N LEU A 35 15.73 -31.66 3.75
CA LEU A 35 16.41 -30.40 3.40
C LEU A 35 17.24 -29.83 4.56
N ILE A 36 16.94 -30.24 5.80
CA ILE A 36 17.68 -29.88 7.01
C ILE A 36 18.15 -31.18 7.66
N SER A 37 19.44 -31.28 7.98
CA SER A 37 20.01 -32.43 8.69
C SER A 37 19.51 -32.50 10.14
N GLU A 38 19.28 -33.71 10.67
CA GLU A 38 18.81 -33.98 12.05
C GLU A 38 19.86 -33.67 13.14
N ILE A 39 20.74 -32.68 12.93
CA ILE A 39 21.78 -32.36 13.91
C ILE A 39 21.12 -31.63 15.07
N LYS A 40 21.15 -32.33 16.21
CA LYS A 40 20.70 -31.94 17.54
C LYS A 40 21.21 -30.54 17.91
N ASP A 41 20.32 -29.57 17.89
CA ASP A 41 20.34 -28.43 18.81
C ASP A 41 18.89 -28.13 19.17
N GLU A 42 18.38 -28.86 20.17
CA GLU A 42 17.04 -28.66 20.75
C GLU A 42 16.92 -27.30 21.50
N ASN A 43 17.95 -26.45 21.48
CA ASN A 43 18.02 -25.19 22.22
C ASN A 43 18.09 -23.92 21.36
N ASN A 44 17.99 -24.00 20.03
CA ASN A 44 17.89 -22.81 19.18
C ASN A 44 16.46 -22.67 18.63
N GLU A 45 15.55 -22.17 19.48
CA GLU A 45 14.18 -21.80 19.08
C GLU A 45 14.16 -20.64 18.05
N ASP A 46 15.30 -19.97 17.82
CA ASP A 46 15.49 -18.87 16.86
C ASP A 46 16.25 -19.31 15.60
N SER A 47 15.88 -20.47 15.03
CA SER A 47 16.47 -20.89 13.75
C SER A 47 15.86 -20.10 12.59
N ILE A 48 16.56 -19.02 12.26
CA ILE A 48 16.36 -18.20 11.07
C ILE A 48 16.09 -19.09 9.83
N LEU A 49 14.96 -18.88 9.15
CA LEU A 49 14.55 -19.69 8.00
C LEU A 49 15.40 -19.34 6.76
N ASN A 50 16.10 -20.33 6.18
CA ASN A 50 16.91 -20.06 5.00
C ASN A 50 16.02 -19.85 3.75
N PRO A 51 16.15 -18.73 3.01
CA PRO A 51 15.43 -18.50 1.75
C PRO A 51 15.56 -19.65 0.75
N ASN A 52 16.70 -20.34 0.71
CA ASN A 52 16.93 -21.49 -0.18
C ASN A 52 16.01 -22.69 0.14
N ILE A 53 15.60 -22.85 1.39
CA ILE A 53 14.64 -23.90 1.78
C ILE A 53 13.25 -23.54 1.25
N ILE A 54 12.85 -22.27 1.38
CA ILE A 54 11.58 -21.78 0.81
C ILE A 54 11.58 -21.93 -0.71
N MET A 55 12.66 -21.53 -1.38
CA MET A 55 12.87 -21.73 -2.81
C MET A 55 12.59 -23.17 -3.23
N GLN A 56 13.24 -24.13 -2.58
CA GLN A 56 13.11 -25.55 -2.92
C GLN A 56 11.69 -26.07 -2.67
N LEU A 57 11.06 -25.67 -1.57
CA LEU A 57 9.71 -26.12 -1.21
C LEU A 57 8.63 -25.54 -2.15
N PHE A 58 8.77 -24.28 -2.54
CA PHE A 58 7.74 -23.57 -3.31
C PHE A 58 8.00 -23.57 -4.82
N SER A 59 9.22 -23.87 -5.29
CA SER A 59 9.54 -23.92 -6.72
C SER A 59 8.57 -24.78 -7.55
N PRO A 60 8.11 -25.98 -7.11
CA PRO A 60 7.12 -26.74 -7.86
C PRO A 60 5.77 -26.01 -8.01
N ILE A 61 5.31 -25.34 -6.94
CA ILE A 61 4.04 -24.60 -6.92
C ILE A 61 4.14 -23.36 -7.82
N VAL A 62 5.21 -22.59 -7.66
CA VAL A 62 5.47 -21.37 -8.44
C VAL A 62 5.65 -21.73 -9.92
N THR A 63 6.38 -22.81 -10.24
CA THR A 63 6.53 -23.30 -11.62
C THR A 63 5.19 -23.74 -12.19
N SER A 64 4.36 -24.44 -11.41
CA SER A 64 3.01 -24.83 -11.83
C SER A 64 2.15 -23.60 -12.13
N GLN A 65 2.21 -22.56 -11.29
CA GLN A 65 1.53 -21.29 -11.52
C GLN A 65 1.96 -20.64 -12.85
N HIS A 66 3.27 -20.55 -13.10
CA HIS A 66 3.81 -19.98 -14.33
C HIS A 66 3.37 -20.76 -15.56
N VAL A 67 3.43 -22.10 -15.53
CA VAL A 67 2.97 -22.95 -16.63
C VAL A 67 1.48 -22.75 -16.92
N MET A 68 0.66 -22.66 -15.86
CA MET A 68 -0.78 -22.44 -15.98
C MET A 68 -1.10 -21.06 -16.57
N ALA A 69 -0.35 -20.03 -16.19
CA ALA A 69 -0.46 -18.71 -16.80
C ALA A 69 0.01 -18.69 -18.26
N SER A 70 1.19 -19.25 -18.55
CA SER A 70 1.84 -19.12 -19.86
C SER A 70 1.31 -20.08 -20.94
N GLN A 71 0.84 -21.27 -20.57
CA GLN A 71 0.36 -22.27 -21.53
C GLN A 71 -1.16 -22.33 -21.64
N PHE A 72 -1.87 -22.04 -20.54
CA PHE A 72 -3.33 -22.22 -20.47
C PHE A 72 -4.09 -20.91 -20.28
N GLY A 73 -3.40 -19.78 -20.05
CA GLY A 73 -4.04 -18.49 -19.77
C GLY A 73 -4.91 -18.50 -18.52
N ASN A 74 -4.68 -19.45 -17.59
CA ASN A 74 -5.55 -19.68 -16.44
C ASN A 74 -4.71 -19.95 -15.19
N SER A 75 -4.27 -18.88 -14.55
CA SER A 75 -3.49 -18.93 -13.31
C SER A 75 -4.36 -19.34 -12.11
N TYR A 76 -3.74 -19.98 -11.12
CA TYR A 76 -4.42 -20.29 -9.87
C TYR A 76 -4.73 -18.99 -9.12
N THR A 77 -5.92 -18.91 -8.53
CA THR A 77 -6.29 -17.80 -7.61
C THR A 77 -6.14 -18.20 -6.16
N SER A 78 -6.34 -19.49 -5.84
CA SER A 78 -6.18 -20.02 -4.48
C SER A 78 -6.04 -21.54 -4.48
N MET A 79 -5.40 -22.09 -3.46
CA MET A 79 -5.28 -23.52 -3.18
C MET A 79 -5.59 -23.80 -1.72
N ARG A 80 -6.20 -24.95 -1.44
CA ARG A 80 -6.47 -25.43 -0.07
C ARG A 80 -5.81 -26.79 0.13
N CYS A 81 -4.93 -26.86 1.12
CA CYS A 81 -4.24 -28.07 1.52
C CYS A 81 -5.11 -28.92 2.46
N HIS A 82 -4.78 -30.21 2.57
CA HIS A 82 -5.52 -31.16 3.41
C HIS A 82 -5.44 -30.86 4.91
N ASP A 83 -4.37 -30.19 5.35
CA ASP A 83 -4.16 -29.76 6.74
C ASP A 83 -4.95 -28.49 7.10
N GLY A 84 -5.73 -27.95 6.16
CA GLY A 84 -6.50 -26.72 6.32
C GLY A 84 -5.74 -25.45 5.92
N THR A 85 -4.46 -25.54 5.54
CA THR A 85 -3.67 -24.40 5.08
C THR A 85 -4.21 -23.90 3.74
N ASN A 86 -4.53 -22.61 3.65
CA ASN A 86 -4.94 -21.95 2.42
C ASN A 86 -3.76 -21.16 1.85
N MET A 87 -3.67 -21.12 0.53
CA MET A 87 -2.73 -20.30 -0.23
C MET A 87 -3.51 -19.48 -1.24
N VAL A 88 -3.18 -18.20 -1.38
CA VAL A 88 -3.76 -17.30 -2.37
C VAL A 88 -2.64 -16.70 -3.20
N PHE A 89 -2.91 -16.57 -4.49
CA PHE A 89 -1.95 -16.12 -5.49
C PHE A 89 -2.42 -14.82 -6.13
N ASP A 90 -1.47 -13.94 -6.42
CA ASP A 90 -1.66 -12.74 -7.23
C ASP A 90 -0.40 -12.48 -8.04
N GLU A 91 -0.51 -11.72 -9.13
CA GLU A 91 0.61 -11.42 -10.02
C GLU A 91 0.71 -9.91 -10.24
N PHE A 92 1.93 -9.37 -10.17
CA PHE A 92 2.17 -7.98 -10.47
C PHE A 92 3.50 -7.81 -11.21
N MET A 93 3.46 -7.26 -12.42
CA MET A 93 4.63 -7.00 -13.27
C MET A 93 5.56 -8.22 -13.45
N GLY A 94 4.97 -9.41 -13.59
CA GLY A 94 5.71 -10.67 -13.76
C GLY A 94 6.28 -11.27 -12.46
N TYR A 95 5.95 -10.69 -11.30
CA TYR A 95 6.29 -11.23 -9.99
C TYR A 95 5.08 -11.94 -9.38
N THR A 96 5.30 -13.14 -8.83
CA THR A 96 4.25 -13.95 -8.20
C THR A 96 4.21 -13.68 -6.70
N PHE A 97 3.04 -13.27 -6.20
CA PHE A 97 2.78 -13.05 -4.78
C PHE A 97 1.99 -14.23 -4.23
N ILE A 98 2.45 -14.78 -3.10
CA ILE A 98 1.78 -15.88 -2.40
C ILE A 98 1.51 -15.47 -0.97
N TYR A 99 0.25 -15.52 -0.55
CA TYR A 99 -0.15 -15.36 0.85
C TYR A 99 -0.72 -16.65 1.41
N ILE A 100 -0.19 -17.07 2.56
CA ILE A 100 -0.46 -18.35 3.20
C ILE A 100 -1.03 -18.09 4.57
N SER A 101 -2.23 -18.63 4.85
CA SER A 101 -2.91 -18.48 6.14
C SER A 101 -3.91 -19.62 6.36
N MET A 102 -4.45 -19.70 7.58
CA MET A 102 -5.59 -20.55 7.94
C MET A 102 -6.92 -19.77 7.89
N ASP A 103 -6.88 -18.51 7.46
CA ASP A 103 -8.05 -17.64 7.34
C ASP A 103 -8.90 -18.03 6.12
N GLU A 104 -10.12 -17.50 6.02
CA GLU A 104 -10.97 -17.65 4.83
C GLU A 104 -10.30 -17.05 3.59
N VAL A 105 -10.41 -17.75 2.46
CA VAL A 105 -9.73 -17.43 1.19
C VAL A 105 -10.07 -16.01 0.70
N GLU A 106 -11.28 -15.54 0.94
CA GLU A 106 -11.78 -14.23 0.51
C GLU A 106 -11.05 -13.09 1.24
N LEU A 107 -10.96 -13.19 2.57
CA LEU A 107 -10.17 -12.26 3.38
C LEU A 107 -8.68 -12.29 2.99
N MET A 108 -8.17 -13.47 2.67
CA MET A 108 -6.80 -13.64 2.21
C MET A 108 -6.54 -12.97 0.86
N LYS A 109 -7.45 -13.10 -0.12
CA LYS A 109 -7.39 -12.40 -1.42
C LYS A 109 -7.37 -10.90 -1.23
N ARG A 110 -8.25 -10.36 -0.38
CA ARG A 110 -8.24 -8.92 -0.09
C ARG A 110 -6.92 -8.48 0.56
N THR A 111 -6.44 -9.25 1.53
CA THR A 111 -5.17 -8.97 2.23
C THR A 111 -3.99 -8.97 1.25
N LEU A 112 -3.94 -9.95 0.35
CA LEU A 112 -2.89 -10.05 -0.67
C LEU A 112 -2.95 -8.86 -1.65
N GLY A 113 -4.13 -8.44 -2.09
CA GLY A 113 -4.29 -7.26 -2.93
C GLY A 113 -3.75 -5.98 -2.27
N VAL A 114 -3.96 -5.80 -0.96
CA VAL A 114 -3.39 -4.66 -0.22
C VAL A 114 -1.87 -4.77 -0.15
N TYR A 115 -1.34 -5.97 0.07
CA TYR A 115 0.10 -6.19 0.09
C TYR A 115 0.74 -5.87 -1.26
N VAL A 116 0.12 -6.29 -2.36
CA VAL A 116 0.52 -5.93 -3.72
C VAL A 116 0.46 -4.42 -3.93
N ALA A 117 -0.61 -3.74 -3.48
CA ALA A 117 -0.74 -2.29 -3.57
C ALA A 117 0.38 -1.55 -2.80
N ILE A 118 0.70 -1.97 -1.57
CA ILE A 118 1.80 -1.39 -0.79
C ILE A 118 3.14 -1.57 -1.51
N VAL A 119 3.41 -2.76 -2.04
CA VAL A 119 4.65 -3.01 -2.82
C VAL A 119 4.68 -2.17 -4.09
N ARG A 120 3.55 -2.01 -4.78
CA ARG A 120 3.41 -1.15 -5.96
C ARG A 120 3.76 0.31 -5.64
N HIS A 121 3.25 0.87 -4.55
CA HIS A 121 3.57 2.25 -4.17
C HIS A 121 5.04 2.43 -3.74
N VAL A 122 5.64 1.45 -3.05
CA VAL A 122 7.02 1.58 -2.53
C VAL A 122 8.09 1.24 -3.58
N CYS A 123 7.85 0.21 -4.40
CA CYS A 123 8.83 -0.31 -5.36
C CYS A 123 8.53 0.07 -6.80
N GLY A 124 7.26 0.33 -7.13
CA GLY A 124 6.83 0.46 -8.50
C GLY A 124 6.94 -0.84 -9.27
N PRO A 125 7.18 -0.77 -10.60
CA PRO A 125 7.32 -1.95 -11.44
C PRO A 125 8.62 -2.73 -11.19
N ASP A 126 9.63 -2.14 -10.54
CA ASP A 126 10.91 -2.80 -10.23
C ASP A 126 10.90 -3.44 -8.82
N VAL A 127 10.12 -4.51 -8.66
CA VAL A 127 10.00 -5.26 -7.39
C VAL A 127 11.32 -5.95 -7.00
N ALA A 128 12.19 -6.26 -7.97
CA ALA A 128 13.51 -6.84 -7.73
C ALA A 128 14.40 -5.99 -6.80
N VAL A 129 14.10 -4.70 -6.64
CA VAL A 129 14.78 -3.82 -5.68
C VAL A 129 14.68 -4.34 -4.24
N LEU A 130 13.64 -5.12 -3.90
CA LEU A 130 13.51 -5.74 -2.57
C LEU A 130 14.65 -6.71 -2.25
N LYS A 131 15.27 -7.36 -3.24
CA LYS A 131 16.42 -8.25 -3.01
C LYS A 131 17.68 -7.48 -2.58
N ILE A 132 17.79 -6.20 -2.96
CA ILE A 132 19.02 -5.40 -2.80
C ILE A 132 18.87 -4.33 -1.71
N ASN A 133 17.69 -3.69 -1.62
CA ASN A 133 17.48 -2.50 -0.82
C ASN A 133 16.75 -2.82 0.49
N ARG A 134 17.54 -3.07 1.54
CA ARG A 134 17.04 -3.35 2.90
C ARG A 134 16.09 -2.27 3.43
N GLN A 135 16.30 -0.99 3.08
CA GLN A 135 15.43 0.10 3.51
C GLN A 135 14.00 -0.07 2.97
N LYS A 136 13.85 -0.39 1.67
CA LYS A 136 12.53 -0.64 1.08
C LYS A 136 11.87 -1.88 1.66
N VAL A 137 12.64 -2.94 1.92
CA VAL A 137 12.15 -4.16 2.57
C VAL A 137 11.60 -3.88 3.97
N CYS A 138 12.37 -3.15 4.79
CA CYS A 138 11.94 -2.75 6.12
C CYS A 138 10.71 -1.83 6.07
N LEU A 139 10.63 -0.93 5.08
CA LEU A 139 9.45 -0.06 4.88
C LEU A 139 8.21 -0.87 4.53
N VAL A 140 8.29 -1.73 3.50
CA VAL A 140 7.19 -2.63 3.11
C VAL A 140 6.76 -3.43 4.31
N SER A 141 7.70 -4.11 4.99
CA SER A 141 7.39 -4.89 6.19
C SER A 141 6.65 -4.07 7.25
N SER A 142 7.13 -2.86 7.56
CA SER A 142 6.51 -1.98 8.56
C SER A 142 5.10 -1.53 8.14
N LEU A 143 4.89 -1.26 6.84
CA LEU A 143 3.58 -0.89 6.30
C LEU A 143 2.59 -2.05 6.33
N LEU A 144 3.04 -3.29 6.08
CA LEU A 144 2.18 -4.47 6.23
C LEU A 144 1.74 -4.66 7.69
N ASP A 145 2.63 -4.42 8.66
CA ASP A 145 2.28 -4.46 10.09
C ASP A 145 1.32 -3.34 10.48
N ALA A 146 1.60 -2.13 10.01
CA ALA A 146 0.73 -0.97 10.19
C ALA A 146 -0.68 -1.26 9.69
N TRP A 147 -0.80 -1.82 8.49
CA TRP A 147 -2.08 -2.19 7.92
C TRP A 147 -2.78 -3.26 8.75
N MET A 148 -2.07 -4.33 9.13
CA MET A 148 -2.65 -5.39 9.95
C MET A 148 -3.13 -4.88 11.32
N HIS A 149 -2.36 -4.00 11.95
CA HIS A 149 -2.70 -3.41 13.23
C HIS A 149 -3.89 -2.44 13.11
N LEU A 150 -3.78 -1.43 12.25
CA LEU A 150 -4.81 -0.41 12.07
C LEU A 150 -6.14 -1.02 11.60
N ARG A 151 -6.12 -2.03 10.74
CA ARG A 151 -7.35 -2.74 10.33
C ARG A 151 -8.10 -3.36 11.51
N ASN A 152 -7.41 -3.74 12.59
CA ASN A 152 -8.03 -4.32 13.78
C ASN A 152 -8.44 -3.28 14.83
N CYS A 153 -7.98 -2.04 14.70
CA CYS A 153 -8.22 -0.97 15.68
C CYS A 153 -9.12 0.15 15.15
N GLU A 154 -8.97 0.51 13.88
CA GLU A 154 -9.61 1.67 13.24
C GLU A 154 -10.69 1.25 12.25
N GLN A 155 -11.87 1.86 12.37
CA GLN A 155 -13.01 1.58 11.48
C GLN A 155 -12.73 2.05 10.04
N SER A 156 -12.06 3.21 9.89
CA SER A 156 -11.62 3.76 8.61
C SER A 156 -10.76 2.76 7.82
N MET A 157 -9.81 2.12 8.51
CA MET A 157 -8.92 1.14 7.91
C MET A 157 -9.61 -0.20 7.66
N LEU A 158 -10.52 -0.62 8.54
CA LEU A 158 -11.35 -1.82 8.35
C LEU A 158 -12.17 -1.73 7.06
N THR A 159 -12.82 -0.60 6.82
CA THR A 159 -13.68 -0.38 5.66
C THR A 159 -12.95 0.24 4.47
N GLU A 160 -11.67 0.56 4.62
CA GLU A 160 -10.83 1.23 3.62
C GLU A 160 -11.51 2.50 3.08
N ALA A 161 -11.83 3.41 4.01
CA ALA A 161 -12.44 4.70 3.75
C ALA A 161 -11.81 5.75 4.66
N ILE A 162 -11.84 7.02 4.25
CA ILE A 162 -11.17 8.11 4.96
C ILE A 162 -12.14 8.73 5.96
N GLU A 163 -11.82 8.62 7.25
CA GLU A 163 -12.52 9.40 8.29
C GLU A 163 -11.99 10.83 8.29
N GLN A 164 -12.89 11.79 8.13
CA GLN A 164 -12.56 13.22 8.23
C GLN A 164 -12.81 13.74 9.64
N LEU A 165 -11.86 14.51 10.18
CA LEU A 165 -12.00 15.19 11.46
C LEU A 165 -12.94 16.38 11.29
N SER A 166 -14.05 16.39 12.05
CA SER A 166 -15.01 17.48 12.03
C SER A 166 -14.49 18.66 12.86
N ILE A 167 -14.40 19.84 12.27
CA ILE A 167 -13.98 21.07 12.95
C ILE A 167 -14.93 22.22 12.60
N ASN A 168 -14.92 23.29 13.40
CA ASN A 168 -15.69 24.49 13.08
C ASN A 168 -15.16 25.16 11.80
N THR A 169 -16.05 25.80 11.07
CA THR A 169 -15.75 26.47 9.79
C THR A 169 -14.60 27.47 9.91
N ASP A 170 -14.57 28.26 10.97
CA ASP A 170 -13.55 29.30 11.17
C ASP A 170 -12.15 28.71 11.36
N LEU A 171 -12.04 27.63 12.16
CA LEU A 171 -10.78 26.91 12.34
C LEU A 171 -10.35 26.22 11.04
N GLY A 172 -11.30 25.66 10.28
CA GLY A 172 -11.02 25.05 8.98
C GLY A 172 -10.44 26.04 7.98
N VAL A 173 -11.02 27.24 7.89
CA VAL A 173 -10.49 28.33 7.05
C VAL A 173 -9.12 28.79 7.53
N ALA A 174 -8.92 28.91 8.86
CA ALA A 174 -7.63 29.28 9.42
C ALA A 174 -6.54 28.25 9.07
N ILE A 175 -6.81 26.95 9.26
CA ILE A 175 -5.88 25.87 8.91
C ILE A 175 -5.58 25.88 7.41
N LEU A 176 -6.59 26.01 6.54
CA LEU A 176 -6.37 26.08 5.10
C LEU A 176 -5.50 27.27 4.70
N LYS A 177 -5.65 28.42 5.36
CA LYS A 177 -4.77 29.58 5.15
C LYS A 177 -3.33 29.29 5.57
N VAL A 178 -3.12 28.60 6.68
CA VAL A 178 -1.79 28.15 7.12
C VAL A 178 -1.14 27.22 6.09
N LEU A 179 -1.92 26.26 5.57
CA LEU A 179 -1.45 25.32 4.55
C LEU A 179 -1.15 26.02 3.22
N HIS A 180 -1.96 27.00 2.83
CA HIS A 180 -1.71 27.82 1.65
C HIS A 180 -0.39 28.61 1.78
N ASP A 181 -0.18 29.31 2.90
CA ASP A 181 1.07 30.04 3.17
C ASP A 181 2.29 29.10 3.16
N ALA A 182 2.14 27.88 3.69
CA ALA A 182 3.19 26.86 3.69
C ALA A 182 3.52 26.38 2.27
N CYS A 183 2.50 26.17 1.43
CA CYS A 183 2.67 25.77 0.04
C CYS A 183 3.38 26.85 -0.79
N ASP A 184 3.01 28.10 -0.59
CA ASP A 184 3.66 29.23 -1.29
C ASP A 184 5.13 29.38 -0.90
N LYS A 185 5.49 29.09 0.36
CA LYS A 185 6.89 29.06 0.81
C LYS A 185 7.69 27.92 0.19
N LEU A 186 7.10 26.74 0.03
CA LEU A 186 7.77 25.62 -0.63
C LEU A 186 8.00 25.92 -2.12
N LYS A 187 6.98 26.44 -2.81
CA LYS A 187 7.07 26.82 -4.24
C LYS A 187 8.06 27.93 -4.57
N ALA A 188 8.55 28.66 -3.57
CA ALA A 188 9.61 29.63 -3.79
C ALA A 188 10.92 28.95 -4.26
N GLN A 189 11.08 27.65 -3.99
CA GLN A 189 12.15 26.82 -4.55
C GLN A 189 11.72 26.27 -5.91
N SER A 190 12.59 26.39 -6.92
CA SER A 190 12.33 25.91 -8.29
C SER A 190 12.10 24.41 -8.37
N GLU A 191 12.66 23.66 -7.43
CA GLU A 191 12.60 22.22 -7.30
C GLU A 191 11.22 21.75 -6.79
N PHE A 192 10.49 22.62 -6.09
CA PHE A 192 9.21 22.32 -5.43
C PHE A 192 8.03 22.94 -6.19
N SER A 193 7.91 22.62 -7.47
CA SER A 193 6.89 23.19 -8.34
C SER A 193 5.47 22.67 -8.01
N ASN A 194 5.37 21.36 -7.79
CA ASN A 194 4.12 20.65 -7.56
C ASN A 194 4.15 20.02 -6.16
N VAL A 195 3.29 20.54 -5.27
CA VAL A 195 3.31 20.21 -3.84
C VAL A 195 1.90 19.99 -3.31
N HIS A 196 1.77 18.99 -2.44
CA HIS A 196 0.62 18.78 -1.55
C HIS A 196 1.03 18.93 -0.10
N ILE A 197 0.17 19.54 0.70
CA ILE A 197 0.35 19.63 2.15
C ILE A 197 -0.90 19.13 2.83
N LEU A 198 -0.74 18.11 3.66
CA LEU A 198 -1.79 17.39 4.36
C LEU A 198 -1.52 17.43 5.86
N ILE A 199 -2.58 17.58 6.67
CA ILE A 199 -2.50 17.37 8.12
C ILE A 199 -3.31 16.13 8.50
N LEU A 200 -2.67 15.24 9.26
CA LEU A 200 -3.30 14.12 9.93
C LEU A 200 -3.26 14.33 11.44
N VAL A 201 -4.38 14.03 12.09
CA VAL A 201 -4.49 13.99 13.54
C VAL A 201 -4.83 12.56 13.93
N GLU A 202 -3.92 11.89 14.62
CA GLU A 202 -3.89 10.46 14.86
C GLU A 202 -3.99 9.68 13.53
N GLN A 203 -5.13 9.03 13.29
CA GLN A 203 -5.44 8.29 12.07
C GLN A 203 -6.63 8.94 11.33
N LYS A 204 -6.80 10.26 11.46
CA LYS A 204 -7.91 11.01 10.87
C LYS A 204 -7.41 12.14 9.97
N PHE A 205 -8.09 12.28 8.84
CA PHE A 205 -7.80 13.32 7.86
C PHE A 205 -8.38 14.66 8.34
N LEU A 206 -7.54 15.70 8.45
CA LEU A 206 -8.00 17.04 8.84
C LEU A 206 -8.22 17.94 7.62
N SER A 207 -7.16 18.18 6.86
CA SER A 207 -7.18 19.13 5.75
C SER A 207 -6.04 18.88 4.77
N LEU A 208 -6.27 19.18 3.50
CA LEU A 208 -5.33 19.04 2.39
C LEU A 208 -5.34 20.33 1.57
N TYR A 209 -4.16 20.79 1.18
CA TYR A 209 -3.98 21.85 0.19
C TYR A 209 -3.03 21.37 -0.91
N SER A 210 -3.45 21.49 -2.17
CA SER A 210 -2.68 21.09 -3.34
C SER A 210 -2.35 22.30 -4.20
N SER A 211 -1.16 22.31 -4.79
CA SER A 211 -0.80 23.30 -5.79
C SER A 211 -1.59 23.15 -7.10
N LYS A 212 -1.75 24.24 -7.88
CA LYS A 212 -2.59 24.26 -9.09
C LYS A 212 -2.17 23.28 -10.20
N ASN A 213 -0.88 22.95 -10.28
CA ASN A 213 -0.33 22.09 -11.34
C ASN A 213 0.01 20.68 -10.83
N ALA A 214 -0.22 20.41 -9.54
CA ALA A 214 -0.01 19.08 -8.99
C ALA A 214 -1.16 18.16 -9.39
N HIS A 215 -0.82 16.90 -9.59
CA HIS A 215 -1.77 15.84 -9.88
C HIS A 215 -2.63 15.56 -8.65
N ASP A 216 -3.93 15.31 -8.84
CA ASP A 216 -4.81 15.06 -7.72
C ASP A 216 -4.42 13.78 -6.97
N LEU A 217 -4.45 13.85 -5.64
CA LEU A 217 -4.20 12.68 -4.79
C LEU A 217 -5.45 11.80 -4.72
N TYR A 218 -5.28 10.50 -4.90
CA TYR A 218 -6.35 9.54 -4.73
C TYR A 218 -6.62 9.27 -3.26
N ALA A 219 -7.81 8.76 -2.95
CA ALA A 219 -8.15 8.40 -1.59
C ALA A 219 -7.28 7.24 -1.06
N SER A 220 -6.84 6.34 -1.94
CA SER A 220 -5.85 5.29 -1.65
C SER A 220 -4.50 5.88 -1.19
N ASP A 221 -4.05 6.96 -1.83
CA ASP A 221 -2.81 7.66 -1.47
C ASP A 221 -2.90 8.23 -0.05
N ILE A 222 -4.06 8.77 0.34
CA ILE A 222 -4.29 9.30 1.69
C ILE A 222 -4.25 8.17 2.73
N LEU A 223 -4.83 6.99 2.45
CA LEU A 223 -4.71 5.84 3.36
C LEU A 223 -3.25 5.35 3.47
N LEU A 224 -2.50 5.37 2.39
CA LEU A 224 -1.07 5.07 2.43
C LEU A 224 -0.31 6.09 3.30
N MET A 225 -0.69 7.37 3.23
CA MET A 225 -0.12 8.42 4.10
C MET A 225 -0.44 8.18 5.58
N MET A 226 -1.65 7.73 5.91
CA MET A 226 -2.01 7.33 7.27
C MET A 226 -1.15 6.16 7.76
N LEU A 227 -0.93 5.15 6.92
CA LEU A 227 -0.03 4.02 7.23
C LEU A 227 1.41 4.49 7.48
N MET A 228 1.93 5.35 6.61
CA MET A 228 3.27 5.92 6.74
C MET A 228 3.43 6.72 8.05
N CYS A 229 2.46 7.57 8.38
CA CYS A 229 2.45 8.31 9.64
C CYS A 229 2.43 7.38 10.87
N TRP A 230 1.64 6.31 10.85
CA TRP A 230 1.64 5.33 11.93
C TRP A 230 3.01 4.67 12.09
N VAL A 231 3.65 4.25 10.99
CA VAL A 231 4.98 3.64 11.03
C VAL A 231 6.02 4.59 11.64
N VAL A 232 5.99 5.86 11.25
CA VAL A 232 6.90 6.88 11.79
C VAL A 232 6.67 7.11 13.28
N ASN A 233 5.42 7.27 13.70
CA ASN A 233 5.07 7.51 15.11
C ASN A 233 5.47 6.34 16.02
N GLN A 234 5.26 5.09 15.57
CA GLN A 234 5.59 3.92 16.38
C GLN A 234 7.09 3.77 16.61
N ARG A 235 7.91 4.11 15.61
CA ARG A 235 9.36 4.07 15.76
C ARG A 235 9.85 5.09 16.79
N ARG A 236 9.31 6.32 16.74
CA ARG A 236 9.62 7.36 17.74
C ARG A 236 9.26 6.94 19.17
N LYS A 237 8.12 6.25 19.34
CA LYS A 237 7.70 5.70 20.64
C LYS A 237 8.59 4.53 21.10
N GLY A 238 9.11 3.72 20.18
CA GLY A 238 10.07 2.67 20.46
C GLY A 238 11.44 3.20 20.91
N ASP A 239 11.94 4.25 20.26
CA ASP A 239 13.23 4.86 20.59
C ASP A 239 13.23 5.51 21.98
N SER A 240 12.08 6.08 22.40
CA SER A 240 11.90 6.70 23.72
C SER A 240 11.69 5.68 24.87
N GLN A 241 11.41 4.40 24.58
CA GLN A 241 11.26 3.33 25.59
C GLN A 241 12.47 2.39 25.67
N SER A 242 13.49 2.58 24.83
CA SER A 242 14.72 1.75 24.80
C SER A 242 15.62 1.87 26.04
N GLY A 243 15.23 2.64 27.07
CA GLY A 243 15.92 2.74 28.36
C GLY A 243 15.48 1.71 29.43
N ILE A 244 14.40 0.94 29.24
CA ILE A 244 13.93 -0.02 30.26
C ILE A 244 13.41 -1.31 29.59
N SER A 245 14.23 -2.37 29.70
CA SER A 245 13.93 -3.80 29.55
C SER A 245 12.86 -4.21 28.52
N SER A 246 13.33 -4.69 27.37
CA SER A 246 12.58 -5.44 26.38
C SER A 246 12.03 -6.76 26.94
N ASN A 247 10.71 -6.87 27.04
CA ASN A 247 9.99 -8.13 26.99
C ASN A 247 8.68 -7.87 26.24
N ASN A 248 8.76 -7.90 24.90
CA ASN A 248 7.62 -8.14 24.03
C ASN A 248 8.12 -8.85 22.78
N ASP A 249 7.95 -10.17 22.82
CA ASP A 249 8.01 -11.09 21.70
C ASP A 249 7.00 -10.68 20.62
N ASP A 250 7.46 -10.12 19.51
CA ASP A 250 6.84 -10.24 18.17
C ASP A 250 7.73 -9.58 17.10
N CYS A 251 9.05 -9.82 17.14
CA CYS A 251 9.93 -9.41 16.06
C CYS A 251 9.73 -10.38 14.87
N ILE A 252 9.15 -9.88 13.79
CA ILE A 252 8.95 -10.63 12.55
C ILE A 252 10.27 -10.61 11.77
N ASP A 253 10.94 -11.76 11.69
CA ASP A 253 12.22 -11.90 10.99
C ASP A 253 12.07 -11.70 9.48
N ILE A 254 12.72 -10.65 8.98
CA ILE A 254 12.88 -10.35 7.56
C ILE A 254 14.13 -11.09 7.07
N LEU A 255 13.97 -11.93 6.06
CA LEU A 255 15.04 -12.77 5.54
C LEU A 255 15.36 -12.42 4.10
N LEU A 256 16.63 -12.07 3.85
CA LEU A 256 17.15 -11.71 2.52
C LEU A 256 18.08 -12.82 2.01
N PRO A 257 18.10 -13.11 0.69
CA PRO A 257 19.05 -14.05 0.10
C PRO A 257 20.47 -13.46 0.08
N GLU A 258 21.45 -14.16 0.67
CA GLU A 258 22.86 -13.83 0.49
C GLU A 258 23.34 -14.29 -0.89
N ASN A 259 23.81 -13.37 -1.73
CA ASN A 259 24.43 -13.70 -3.02
C ASN A 259 25.88 -14.17 -2.79
N ASN A 260 26.16 -15.42 -3.13
CA ASN A 260 27.50 -15.98 -3.21
C ASN A 260 28.05 -15.96 -4.65
N SER A 261 29.37 -15.89 -4.74
CA SER A 261 30.27 -15.97 -5.92
C SER A 261 30.59 -14.63 -6.61
N SER A 262 31.83 -14.33 -7.04
CA SER A 262 33.00 -15.19 -7.29
C SER A 262 34.32 -14.42 -7.23
N LYS A 263 35.39 -15.17 -6.98
CA LYS A 263 36.81 -14.86 -7.19
C LYS A 263 37.08 -14.27 -8.57
N GLU A 264 37.98 -13.29 -8.66
CA GLU A 264 39.09 -13.27 -9.62
C GLU A 264 40.18 -12.28 -9.20
N GLU A 265 41.38 -12.54 -9.70
CA GLU A 265 42.69 -12.30 -9.10
C GLU A 265 43.24 -10.87 -9.32
N GLN A 266 44.05 -10.38 -8.38
CA GLN A 266 44.98 -9.28 -8.63
C GLN A 266 46.44 -9.73 -8.44
N ILE A 267 47.22 -9.43 -9.47
CA ILE A 267 48.65 -9.66 -9.60
C ILE A 267 49.43 -8.84 -8.56
N THR A 268 50.43 -9.52 -8.02
CA THR A 268 51.51 -9.19 -7.08
C THR A 268 52.27 -7.87 -7.27
N PHE A 269 52.79 -7.31 -6.17
CA PHE A 269 54.23 -7.18 -5.82
C PHE A 269 54.31 -6.69 -4.35
N GLY A 270 54.72 -7.49 -3.35
CA GLY A 270 56.11 -7.79 -2.96
C GLY A 270 56.57 -6.80 -1.86
N THR A 271 56.62 -7.16 -0.57
CA THR A 271 57.78 -7.83 0.04
C THR A 271 57.50 -8.27 1.50
N LYS A 272 58.04 -9.46 1.80
CA LYS A 272 58.17 -10.26 3.04
C LYS A 272 58.70 -9.47 4.26
N LEU A 273 58.54 -9.81 5.56
CA LEU A 273 58.07 -11.01 6.27
C LEU A 273 57.84 -10.64 7.76
N ALA A 274 56.71 -11.02 8.37
CA ALA A 274 56.56 -11.63 9.71
C ALA A 274 55.06 -11.74 10.05
N ASN A 275 54.56 -12.96 10.26
CA ASN A 275 53.13 -13.26 10.40
C ASN A 275 52.59 -12.84 11.77
N PRO A 276 51.54 -12.01 11.85
CA PRO A 276 50.68 -11.93 13.03
C PRO A 276 49.73 -13.13 13.05
N THR A 277 49.46 -13.63 14.25
CA THR A 277 48.59 -14.78 14.55
C THR A 277 47.13 -14.49 14.20
N SER A 278 46.30 -15.54 14.00
CA SER A 278 44.89 -15.37 13.56
C SER A 278 44.03 -14.60 14.56
N GLU A 279 44.40 -14.57 15.84
CA GLU A 279 43.73 -13.73 16.84
C GLU A 279 44.01 -12.23 16.66
N ASP A 280 45.21 -11.86 16.17
CA ASP A 280 45.60 -10.45 15.97
C ASP A 280 44.90 -9.83 14.74
N ILE A 281 44.63 -10.64 13.71
CA ILE A 281 43.83 -10.23 12.53
C ILE A 281 42.34 -10.13 12.89
N THR A 282 41.85 -10.97 13.81
CA THR A 282 40.45 -10.92 14.24
C THR A 282 40.17 -9.63 15.02
N ASN A 283 41.13 -9.16 15.82
CA ASN A 283 40.99 -7.91 16.57
C ASN A 283 41.19 -6.64 15.73
N LEU A 284 41.93 -6.68 14.62
CA LEU A 284 42.07 -5.50 13.74
C LEU A 284 40.79 -5.21 12.93
N PHE A 285 39.95 -6.21 12.68
CA PHE A 285 38.67 -6.08 11.97
C PHE A 285 37.43 -6.16 12.89
N ARG A 286 37.62 -6.39 14.20
CA ARG A 286 36.49 -6.35 15.16
C ARG A 286 35.98 -4.93 15.40
N GLY A 287 36.83 -3.91 15.21
CA GLY A 287 36.48 -2.49 15.37
C GLY A 287 35.60 -1.87 14.28
N SER A 288 35.17 -2.63 13.27
CA SER A 288 34.28 -2.12 12.19
C SER A 288 32.99 -2.93 12.03
N ARG A 289 32.70 -3.85 12.94
CA ARG A 289 31.48 -4.70 12.91
C ARG A 289 30.45 -4.41 14.00
N GLU A 290 30.69 -3.41 14.83
CA GLU A 290 29.69 -2.92 15.82
C GLU A 290 29.20 -1.49 15.52
N SER A 291 29.63 -0.88 14.41
CA SER A 291 29.09 0.41 13.94
C SER A 291 28.05 0.28 12.81
N SER A 292 27.61 -0.93 12.48
CA SER A 292 26.66 -1.20 11.38
C SER A 292 25.33 -1.85 11.82
N ILE A 293 25.11 -1.95 13.12
CA ILE A 293 23.84 -2.46 13.70
C ILE A 293 22.79 -1.34 13.84
N ASN A 294 23.16 -0.07 13.61
CA ASN A 294 22.25 1.08 13.69
C ASN A 294 21.89 1.74 12.33
N GLU A 295 22.15 1.13 11.18
CA GLU A 295 21.65 1.64 9.88
C GLU A 295 20.18 1.21 9.61
N GLY A 296 19.33 1.38 10.62
CA GLY A 296 17.88 1.30 10.46
C GLY A 296 17.38 2.57 9.77
N LEU A 297 17.16 2.53 8.45
CA LEU A 297 16.33 3.51 7.74
C LEU A 297 16.66 5.01 8.01
N HIS A 298 17.92 5.42 7.90
CA HIS A 298 18.25 6.85 7.82
C HIS A 298 17.88 7.42 6.45
N SER A 299 16.62 7.84 6.31
CA SER A 299 16.27 8.97 5.45
C SER A 299 16.26 10.23 6.32
N LEU A 300 17.46 10.79 6.56
CA LEU A 300 17.67 12.09 7.20
C LEU A 300 16.77 12.34 8.42
N ILE A 301 17.04 11.64 9.51
CA ILE A 301 16.52 12.03 10.82
C ILE A 301 17.40 13.21 11.28
N ASP A 302 17.07 14.41 10.84
CA ASP A 302 17.01 15.48 11.84
C ASP A 302 15.76 15.15 12.65
N ASP A 303 15.86 15.04 13.98
CA ASP A 303 14.93 14.39 14.94
C ASP A 303 13.40 14.56 14.72
N GLU A 304 12.97 15.49 13.86
CA GLU A 304 11.57 15.85 13.60
C GLU A 304 11.04 15.52 12.19
N LEU A 305 11.90 15.25 11.19
CA LEU A 305 11.51 15.07 9.78
C LEU A 305 11.84 13.66 9.27
N TYR A 306 10.85 12.96 8.73
CA TYR A 306 11.04 11.67 8.06
C TYR A 306 10.75 11.80 6.57
N SER A 307 11.63 11.30 5.70
CA SER A 307 11.49 11.46 4.25
C SER A 307 11.49 10.12 3.52
N ASN A 308 10.68 9.94 2.48
CA ASN A 308 10.76 8.73 1.65
C ASN A 308 10.28 8.97 0.21
N LEU A 309 10.71 8.11 -0.71
CA LEU A 309 10.31 8.16 -2.11
C LEU A 309 9.27 7.06 -2.36
N ILE A 310 8.11 7.44 -2.88
CA ILE A 310 7.03 6.52 -3.21
C ILE A 310 6.34 6.96 -4.51
N LEU A 311 5.64 6.04 -5.16
CA LEU A 311 4.70 6.35 -6.21
C LEU A 311 3.32 6.58 -5.60
N LEU A 312 2.64 7.62 -6.06
CA LEU A 312 1.24 7.90 -5.74
C LEU A 312 0.44 7.90 -7.04
N GLY A 313 -0.85 7.61 -6.96
CA GLY A 313 -1.70 7.47 -8.13
C GLY A 313 -2.43 6.14 -8.20
N SER A 314 -3.21 5.97 -9.26
CA SER A 314 -3.99 4.76 -9.53
C SER A 314 -3.85 4.34 -10.99
N GLU A 315 -3.98 3.04 -11.24
CA GLU A 315 -3.99 2.39 -12.57
C GLU A 315 -2.81 2.75 -13.50
N HIS A 316 -2.91 3.86 -14.22
CA HIS A 316 -1.95 4.31 -15.24
C HIS A 316 -1.36 5.70 -14.94
N ASP A 317 -1.88 6.43 -13.95
CA ASP A 317 -1.49 7.80 -13.64
C ASP A 317 -0.61 7.89 -12.38
N TYR A 318 0.47 7.10 -12.36
CA TYR A 318 1.42 7.15 -11.26
C TYR A 318 2.38 8.34 -11.37
N THR A 319 2.53 9.08 -10.28
CA THR A 319 3.52 10.14 -10.08
C THR A 319 4.58 9.70 -9.08
N ALA A 320 5.83 10.10 -9.31
CA ALA A 320 6.92 9.85 -8.36
C ALA A 320 7.01 11.00 -7.37
N ASN A 321 6.91 10.69 -6.09
CA ASN A 321 6.75 11.67 -5.03
C ASN A 321 7.75 11.48 -3.90
N ALA A 322 8.29 12.60 -3.42
CA ALA A 322 9.00 12.68 -2.16
C ALA A 322 8.01 13.04 -1.06
N VAL A 323 7.81 12.13 -0.12
CA VAL A 323 6.92 12.31 1.03
C VAL A 323 7.76 12.64 2.25
N HIS A 324 7.46 13.79 2.85
CA HIS A 324 8.10 14.29 4.05
C HIS A 324 7.07 14.39 5.18
N ILE A 325 7.33 13.71 6.30
CA ILE A 325 6.46 13.66 7.47
C ILE A 325 7.14 14.42 8.61
N PHE A 326 6.51 15.51 9.05
CA PHE A 326 6.98 16.36 10.12
C PHE A 326 5.97 16.35 11.27
N GLU A 327 6.42 16.06 12.48
CA GLU A 327 5.53 16.05 13.64
C GLU A 327 5.32 17.47 14.16
N LEU A 328 4.06 17.88 14.24
CA LEU A 328 3.68 19.18 14.80
C LEU A 328 3.55 19.08 16.32
N ALA A 329 2.91 18.02 16.80
CA ALA A 329 2.77 17.66 18.20
C ALA A 329 2.50 16.15 18.30
N ASP A 330 2.58 15.54 19.49
CA ASP A 330 2.28 14.10 19.65
C ASP A 330 0.89 13.77 19.08
N GLY A 331 0.85 12.87 18.10
CA GLY A 331 -0.37 12.51 17.36
C GLY A 331 -0.81 13.50 16.28
N ILE A 332 -0.08 14.58 16.00
CA ILE A 332 -0.40 15.55 14.93
C ILE A 332 0.76 15.62 13.94
N ASN A 333 0.53 15.19 12.71
CA ASN A 333 1.55 15.12 11.67
C ASN A 333 1.21 16.01 10.47
N LEU A 334 2.20 16.78 10.02
CA LEU A 334 2.21 17.47 8.75
C LEU A 334 2.91 16.59 7.71
N ILE A 335 2.22 16.33 6.61
CA ILE A 335 2.78 15.62 5.48
C ILE A 335 2.93 16.61 4.32
N MET A 336 4.15 16.71 3.79
CA MET A 336 4.47 17.48 2.61
C MET A 336 4.88 16.50 1.51
N ILE A 337 4.15 16.53 0.40
CA ILE A 337 4.37 15.64 -0.76
C ILE A 337 4.85 16.53 -1.90
N VAL A 338 6.00 16.22 -2.46
CA VAL A 338 6.60 16.94 -3.58
C VAL A 338 6.71 16.00 -4.77
N GLU A 339 6.14 16.38 -5.91
CA GLU A 339 6.31 15.61 -7.15
C GLU A 339 7.73 15.83 -7.69
N ILE A 340 8.44 14.73 -7.93
CA ILE A 340 9.84 14.72 -8.37
C ILE A 340 9.92 14.83 -9.88
N THR A 341 9.03 14.13 -10.56
CA THR A 341 9.02 14.01 -12.02
C THR A 341 7.66 14.35 -12.58
N ASN A 342 7.64 14.91 -13.79
CA ASN A 342 6.42 15.12 -14.54
C ASN A 342 5.68 13.80 -14.76
N LEU A 343 4.35 13.84 -14.61
CA LEU A 343 3.42 12.75 -14.90
C LEU A 343 3.78 12.03 -16.20
N ALA A 344 4.08 12.72 -17.30
CA ALA A 344 4.41 12.09 -18.58
C ALA A 344 5.61 11.13 -18.50
N THR A 345 6.62 11.44 -17.68
CA THR A 345 7.79 10.59 -17.49
C THR A 345 7.48 9.43 -16.56
N SER A 346 6.85 9.66 -15.40
CA SER A 346 6.58 8.60 -14.42
C SER A 346 5.52 7.62 -14.93
N SER A 347 4.38 8.11 -15.42
CA SER A 347 3.32 7.27 -16.00
C SER A 347 3.80 6.58 -17.27
N GLY A 348 4.53 7.29 -18.14
CA GLY A 348 5.11 6.69 -19.35
C GLY A 348 6.05 5.54 -19.05
N LEU A 349 6.94 5.68 -18.05
CA LEU A 349 7.83 4.60 -17.62
C LEU A 349 7.04 3.44 -17.05
N TYR A 350 6.08 3.72 -16.16
CA TYR A 350 5.21 2.71 -15.56
C TYR A 350 4.44 1.90 -16.61
N ASP A 351 3.78 2.58 -17.55
CA ASP A 351 3.06 1.97 -18.67
C ASP A 351 4.01 1.17 -19.57
N SER A 352 5.25 1.65 -19.77
CA SER A 352 6.26 0.94 -20.55
C SER A 352 6.63 -0.40 -19.91
N PHE A 353 6.77 -0.47 -18.58
CA PHE A 353 6.95 -1.74 -17.87
C PHE A 353 5.72 -2.64 -17.98
N HIS A 354 4.53 -2.06 -17.82
CA HIS A 354 3.26 -2.78 -17.89
C HIS A 354 3.06 -3.47 -19.24
N TYR A 355 3.15 -2.72 -20.33
CA TYR A 355 2.95 -3.28 -21.66
C TYR A 355 4.09 -4.21 -22.08
N LEU A 356 5.32 -3.97 -21.63
CA LEU A 356 6.41 -4.92 -21.84
C LEU A 356 6.14 -6.27 -21.15
N ASN A 357 5.58 -6.25 -19.93
CA ASN A 357 5.19 -7.48 -19.24
C ASN A 357 4.06 -8.21 -19.99
N ILE A 358 3.03 -7.49 -20.44
CA ILE A 358 1.93 -8.06 -21.24
C ILE A 358 2.48 -8.70 -22.52
N ILE A 359 3.34 -7.98 -23.25
CA ILE A 359 3.94 -8.48 -24.48
C ILE A 359 4.72 -9.77 -24.25
N ASN A 360 5.53 -9.84 -23.18
CA ASN A 360 6.26 -11.05 -22.83
C ASN A 360 5.29 -12.22 -22.53
N GLY A 361 4.18 -11.97 -21.83
CA GLY A 361 3.15 -12.97 -21.57
C GLY A 361 2.47 -13.49 -22.85
N LEU A 362 2.07 -12.58 -23.74
CA LEU A 362 1.44 -12.92 -25.02
C LEU A 362 2.40 -13.67 -25.96
N GLN A 363 3.69 -13.33 -25.94
CA GLN A 363 4.72 -14.05 -26.70
C GLN A 363 4.86 -15.50 -26.22
N LEU A 364 4.83 -15.74 -24.91
CA LEU A 364 4.86 -17.09 -24.33
C LEU A 364 3.61 -17.91 -24.70
N GLN A 365 2.44 -17.26 -24.73
CA GLN A 365 1.17 -17.87 -25.14
C GLN A 365 1.04 -18.04 -26.67
N ARG A 366 1.93 -17.42 -27.45
CA ARG A 366 1.90 -17.34 -28.93
C ARG A 366 0.63 -16.69 -29.49
N ASP A 367 0.03 -15.77 -28.72
CA ASP A 367 -1.12 -15.00 -29.16
C ASP A 367 -0.66 -13.74 -29.92
N ILE A 368 -0.59 -13.85 -31.25
CA ILE A 368 -0.12 -12.79 -32.14
C ILE A 368 -1.20 -11.71 -32.35
N ASP A 369 -2.48 -12.05 -32.18
CA ASP A 369 -3.57 -11.14 -32.50
C ASP A 369 -3.72 -10.07 -31.39
N GLU A 370 -3.58 -10.47 -30.11
CA GLU A 370 -3.52 -9.52 -28.97
C GLU A 370 -2.16 -8.80 -28.84
N LEU A 371 -1.10 -9.30 -29.46
CA LEU A 371 0.22 -8.67 -29.43
C LEU A 371 0.23 -7.29 -30.09
N ARG A 372 -0.58 -7.09 -31.13
CA ARG A 372 -0.63 -5.82 -31.88
C ARG A 372 -1.11 -4.64 -31.03
N PRO A 373 -2.29 -4.68 -30.38
CA PRO A 373 -2.72 -3.57 -29.51
C PRO A 373 -1.77 -3.36 -28.32
N ALA A 374 -1.22 -4.43 -27.74
CA ALA A 374 -0.23 -4.32 -26.66
C ALA A 374 1.04 -3.57 -27.12
N PHE A 375 1.54 -3.85 -28.33
CA PHE A 375 2.69 -3.15 -28.91
C PHE A 375 2.40 -1.70 -29.27
N GLU A 376 1.22 -1.39 -29.82
CA GLU A 376 0.82 -0.01 -30.13
C GLU A 376 0.78 0.84 -28.84
N ASN A 377 0.22 0.30 -27.76
CA ASN A 377 0.23 0.95 -26.44
C ASN A 377 1.65 1.09 -25.85
N PHE A 378 2.51 0.08 -26.03
CA PHE A 378 3.91 0.16 -25.61
C PHE A 378 4.67 1.26 -26.35
N ASP A 379 4.46 1.43 -27.67
CA ASP A 379 5.09 2.50 -28.45
C ASP A 379 4.61 3.88 -28.01
N LEU A 380 3.32 4.02 -27.70
CA LEU A 380 2.74 5.23 -27.11
C LEU A 380 3.38 5.55 -25.74
N ALA A 381 3.50 4.57 -24.85
CA ALA A 381 4.11 4.73 -23.53
C ALA A 381 5.59 5.13 -23.60
N MET A 382 6.36 4.49 -24.48
CA MET A 382 7.76 4.82 -24.73
C MET A 382 7.90 6.24 -25.31
N LYS A 383 7.03 6.63 -26.24
CA LYS A 383 7.02 8.00 -26.78
C LYS A 383 6.69 9.03 -25.70
N LYS A 384 5.67 8.77 -24.87
CA LYS A 384 5.27 9.60 -23.72
C LYS A 384 6.45 9.82 -22.76
N THR A 385 7.20 8.76 -22.45
CA THR A 385 8.41 8.81 -21.62
C THR A 385 9.50 9.69 -22.22
N LEU A 386 9.88 9.42 -23.48
CA LEU A 386 10.98 10.13 -24.15
C LEU A 386 10.66 11.60 -24.37
N ASP A 387 9.43 11.93 -24.73
CA ASP A 387 8.97 13.31 -24.90
C ASP A 387 8.87 14.04 -23.56
N GLY A 388 8.45 13.36 -22.49
CA GLY A 388 8.42 13.89 -21.13
C GLY A 388 9.81 14.31 -20.64
N ILE A 389 10.82 13.45 -20.84
CA ILE A 389 12.21 13.74 -20.47
C ILE A 389 12.76 14.91 -21.30
N LYS A 390 12.47 14.95 -22.61
CA LYS A 390 12.93 16.04 -23.50
C LYS A 390 12.36 17.40 -23.11
N LYS A 391 11.08 17.47 -22.71
CA LYS A 391 10.42 18.70 -22.28
C LYS A 391 11.03 19.27 -20.99
N ASN A 392 11.56 18.42 -20.12
CA ASN A 392 12.12 18.80 -18.83
C ASN A 392 13.67 18.83 -18.81
N ARG A 393 14.33 18.89 -19.98
CA ARG A 393 15.80 18.84 -20.11
C ARG A 393 16.59 19.77 -19.20
N ALA A 394 16.02 20.90 -18.78
CA ALA A 394 16.70 21.85 -17.89
C ALA A 394 16.96 21.29 -16.48
N ASN A 395 16.13 20.35 -16.02
CA ASN A 395 16.19 19.77 -14.66
C ASN A 395 16.68 18.32 -14.65
N VAL A 396 17.12 17.81 -15.80
CA VAL A 396 17.51 16.41 -16.00
C VAL A 396 19.03 16.29 -15.89
N SER A 397 19.52 15.37 -15.07
CA SER A 397 20.95 15.13 -14.91
C SER A 397 21.59 14.55 -16.19
N ASN A 398 22.90 14.75 -16.35
CA ASN A 398 23.65 14.19 -17.48
C ASN A 398 23.52 12.66 -17.56
N ASP A 399 23.46 11.98 -16.42
CA ASP A 399 23.31 10.52 -16.34
C ASP A 399 21.96 10.07 -16.92
N VAL A 400 20.89 10.81 -16.64
CA VAL A 400 19.56 10.53 -17.21
C VAL A 400 19.56 10.75 -18.72
N ASP A 401 20.19 11.80 -19.25
CA ASP A 401 20.27 12.04 -20.70
C ASP A 401 21.10 10.95 -21.40
N MET A 402 22.21 10.50 -20.80
CA MET A 402 22.99 9.37 -21.31
C MET A 402 22.21 8.06 -21.32
N CYS A 403 21.51 7.74 -20.23
CA CYS A 403 20.67 6.55 -20.14
C CYS A 403 19.49 6.61 -21.12
N GLN A 404 18.85 7.78 -21.27
CA GLN A 404 17.77 8.02 -22.22
C GLN A 404 18.22 7.78 -23.66
N ARG A 405 19.41 8.25 -24.07
CA ARG A 405 19.95 7.99 -25.41
C ARG A 405 20.22 6.50 -25.64
N ARG A 406 20.84 5.83 -24.66
CA ARG A 406 21.11 4.38 -24.72
C ARG A 406 19.81 3.56 -24.84
N LEU A 407 18.78 3.94 -24.07
CA LEU A 407 17.46 3.34 -24.13
C LEU A 407 16.79 3.59 -25.48
N GLN A 408 16.87 4.81 -26.02
CA GLN A 408 16.28 5.16 -27.31
C GLN A 408 16.89 4.34 -28.46
N THR A 409 18.22 4.18 -28.51
CA THR A 409 18.87 3.37 -29.55
C THR A 409 18.42 1.91 -29.49
N LYS A 410 18.34 1.32 -28.30
CA LYS A 410 17.83 -0.05 -28.14
C LYS A 410 16.34 -0.15 -28.46
N TRP A 411 15.54 0.85 -28.07
CA TRP A 411 14.11 0.90 -28.38
C TRP A 411 13.88 0.90 -29.89
N GLU A 412 14.58 1.73 -30.66
CA GLU A 412 14.44 1.79 -32.12
C GLU A 412 14.75 0.45 -32.79
N PHE A 413 15.76 -0.28 -32.29
CA PHE A 413 16.07 -1.63 -32.74
C PHE A 413 14.93 -2.61 -32.44
N VAL A 414 14.51 -2.69 -31.17
CA VAL A 414 13.44 -3.60 -30.71
C VAL A 414 12.12 -3.30 -31.41
N ARG A 415 11.75 -2.02 -31.54
CA ARG A 415 10.56 -1.54 -32.25
C ARG A 415 10.55 -2.01 -33.70
N LYS A 416 11.67 -1.91 -34.41
CA LYS A 416 11.77 -2.39 -35.80
C LYS A 416 11.49 -3.90 -35.88
N LYS A 417 12.04 -4.68 -34.96
CA LYS A 417 11.84 -6.14 -34.92
C LYS A 417 10.41 -6.54 -34.58
N TYR A 418 9.74 -5.84 -33.68
CA TYR A 418 8.30 -6.04 -33.46
C TYR A 418 7.46 -5.71 -34.69
N ILE A 419 7.79 -4.64 -35.43
CA ILE A 419 7.10 -4.31 -36.69
C ILE A 419 7.34 -5.40 -37.74
N ASP A 420 8.56 -5.92 -37.84
CA ASP A 420 8.89 -7.02 -38.75
C ASP A 420 8.11 -8.29 -38.36
N LEU A 421 8.03 -8.63 -37.06
CA LEU A 421 7.25 -9.74 -36.53
C LEU A 421 5.75 -9.60 -36.87
N LEU A 422 5.16 -8.42 -36.66
CA LEU A 422 3.75 -8.16 -36.94
C LEU A 422 3.41 -8.24 -38.43
N LYS A 423 4.36 -7.95 -39.32
CA LYS A 423 4.17 -7.99 -40.79
C LYS A 423 4.46 -9.34 -41.41
N SER A 424 5.59 -9.96 -41.02
CA SER A 424 6.16 -11.14 -41.69
C SER A 424 5.96 -12.44 -40.90
N ARG A 425 5.56 -12.35 -39.62
CA ARG A 425 5.44 -13.49 -38.68
C ARG A 425 6.69 -14.39 -38.66
N ASP A 426 7.85 -13.77 -38.87
CA ASP A 426 9.13 -14.46 -38.94
C ASP A 426 9.61 -14.88 -37.53
N PRO A 427 9.88 -16.18 -37.30
CA PRO A 427 10.34 -16.68 -36.01
C PRO A 427 11.74 -16.19 -35.63
N GLU A 428 12.59 -15.81 -36.58
CA GLU A 428 13.93 -15.27 -36.28
C GLU A 428 13.83 -13.90 -35.59
N SER A 429 12.82 -13.11 -35.95
CA SER A 429 12.51 -11.84 -35.31
C SER A 429 12.15 -11.99 -33.82
N ILE A 430 11.53 -13.10 -33.41
CA ILE A 430 11.22 -13.39 -32.00
C ILE A 430 12.51 -13.60 -31.19
N LEU A 431 13.42 -14.43 -31.68
CA LEU A 431 14.70 -14.70 -31.01
C LEU A 431 15.56 -13.43 -30.86
N GLN A 432 15.51 -12.56 -31.87
CA GLN A 432 16.20 -11.26 -31.83
C GLN A 432 15.58 -10.29 -30.82
N ILE A 433 14.27 -10.36 -30.60
CA ILE A 433 13.59 -9.60 -29.55
C ILE A 433 14.00 -10.16 -28.17
N GLU A 434 13.83 -11.46 -27.94
CA GLU A 434 14.14 -12.12 -26.66
C GLU A 434 15.59 -11.86 -26.20
N SER A 435 16.55 -11.96 -27.12
CA SER A 435 17.97 -11.70 -26.83
C SER A 435 18.27 -10.25 -26.44
N ASN A 436 17.43 -9.29 -26.81
CA ASN A 436 17.61 -7.87 -26.49
C ASN A 436 16.69 -7.38 -25.35
N THR A 437 15.64 -8.12 -25.01
CA THR A 437 14.65 -7.74 -23.99
C THR A 437 15.28 -7.55 -22.61
N SER A 438 16.16 -8.46 -22.17
CA SER A 438 16.81 -8.37 -20.86
C SER A 438 17.65 -7.09 -20.75
N GLY A 439 18.53 -6.87 -21.72
CA GLY A 439 19.37 -5.67 -21.77
C GLY A 439 18.56 -4.38 -21.97
N PHE A 440 17.37 -4.43 -22.57
CA PHE A 440 16.45 -3.29 -22.66
C PHE A 440 15.80 -3.01 -21.30
N MET A 441 15.28 -4.05 -20.65
CA MET A 441 14.67 -3.99 -19.32
C MET A 441 15.62 -3.39 -18.29
N ASP A 442 16.90 -3.76 -18.31
CA ASP A 442 17.89 -3.21 -17.38
C ASP A 442 18.08 -1.70 -17.56
N ASN A 443 18.08 -1.19 -18.79
CA ASN A 443 18.15 0.27 -19.03
C ASN A 443 16.86 0.97 -18.62
N LEU A 444 15.71 0.31 -18.78
CA LEU A 444 14.44 0.86 -18.35
C LEU A 444 14.39 0.96 -16.82
N LYS A 445 14.87 -0.08 -16.11
CA LYS A 445 15.04 -0.08 -14.64
C LYS A 445 16.02 0.99 -14.18
N GLU A 446 17.16 1.14 -14.86
CA GLU A 446 18.15 2.18 -14.54
C GLU A 446 17.56 3.59 -14.73
N LEU A 447 16.93 3.85 -15.88
CA LEU A 447 16.27 5.13 -16.15
C LEU A 447 15.20 5.43 -15.08
N TYR A 448 14.38 4.44 -14.75
CA TYR A 448 13.34 4.55 -13.73
C TYR A 448 13.90 4.88 -12.35
N ARG A 449 15.02 4.25 -11.95
CA ARG A 449 15.69 4.55 -10.67
C ARG A 449 16.27 5.96 -10.66
N LEU A 450 16.90 6.39 -11.75
CA LEU A 450 17.50 7.73 -11.86
C LEU A 450 16.46 8.85 -11.92
N THR A 451 15.26 8.60 -12.45
CA THR A 451 14.21 9.63 -12.54
C THR A 451 13.26 9.59 -11.34
N CYS A 452 12.68 8.43 -11.02
CA CYS A 452 11.57 8.32 -10.07
C CYS A 452 12.00 8.00 -8.63
N PHE A 453 13.20 7.44 -8.44
CA PHE A 453 13.69 7.01 -7.13
C PHE A 453 15.09 7.55 -6.79
N ASP A 454 15.43 8.76 -7.28
CA ASP A 454 16.70 9.40 -6.94
C ASP A 454 16.71 9.87 -5.48
N LYS A 455 17.49 9.17 -4.64
CA LYS A 455 17.66 9.51 -3.22
C LYS A 455 18.33 10.86 -3.00
N ASN A 456 19.04 11.40 -3.99
CA ASN A 456 19.65 12.72 -3.85
C ASN A 456 18.60 13.83 -3.76
N PHE A 457 17.42 13.63 -4.37
CA PHE A 457 16.30 14.57 -4.25
C PHE A 457 15.85 14.74 -2.79
N LEU A 458 15.88 13.68 -1.98
CA LEU A 458 15.50 13.77 -0.56
C LEU A 458 16.42 14.67 0.27
N LYS A 459 17.64 14.92 -0.20
CA LYS A 459 18.60 15.82 0.45
C LYS A 459 18.38 17.29 0.05
N GLN A 460 17.62 17.55 -1.01
CA GLN A 460 17.37 18.89 -1.52
C GLN A 460 16.27 19.58 -0.70
N GLY A 461 16.50 20.83 -0.31
CA GLY A 461 15.48 21.66 0.35
C GLY A 461 15.03 21.19 1.73
N VAL A 462 15.78 20.32 2.40
CA VAL A 462 15.50 19.84 3.78
C VAL A 462 15.36 21.00 4.76
N ASP A 463 16.22 22.02 4.66
CA ASP A 463 16.16 23.23 5.49
C ASP A 463 14.84 23.98 5.32
N VAL A 464 14.36 24.08 4.07
CA VAL A 464 13.10 24.76 3.73
C VAL A 464 11.92 23.95 4.26
N LEU A 465 11.91 22.64 4.04
CA LEU A 465 10.88 21.72 4.54
C LEU A 465 10.78 21.79 6.07
N THR A 466 11.91 21.77 6.77
CA THR A 466 11.96 21.88 8.23
C THR A 466 11.49 23.25 8.71
N THR A 467 11.87 24.33 8.02
CA THR A 467 11.41 25.70 8.33
C THR A 467 9.91 25.84 8.16
N VAL A 468 9.35 25.26 7.10
CA VAL A 468 7.89 25.24 6.84
C VAL A 468 7.17 24.42 7.91
N GLY A 469 7.70 23.24 8.27
CA GLY A 469 7.18 22.43 9.36
C GLY A 469 7.12 23.20 10.69
N LYS A 470 8.21 23.88 11.06
CA LYS A 470 8.29 24.72 12.28
C LYS A 470 7.29 25.88 12.24
N LEU A 471 7.08 26.52 11.09
CA LEU A 471 6.09 27.58 10.94
C LEU A 471 4.66 27.07 11.13
N VAL A 472 4.32 25.93 10.52
CA VAL A 472 2.99 25.34 10.69
C VAL A 472 2.79 24.93 12.14
N ARG A 473 3.82 24.36 12.79
CA ARG A 473 3.80 24.02 14.23
C ARG A 473 3.48 25.25 15.08
N GLN A 474 4.18 26.36 14.87
CA GLN A 474 3.92 27.60 15.60
C GLN A 474 2.49 28.12 15.43
N LYS A 475 1.95 28.08 14.20
CA LYS A 475 0.59 28.57 13.93
C LYS A 475 -0.52 27.64 14.44
N LEU A 476 -0.25 26.34 14.62
CA LEU A 476 -1.23 25.35 15.08
C LEU A 476 -1.06 24.95 16.54
N ASN A 477 -0.04 25.46 17.23
CA ASN A 477 0.28 25.08 18.61
C ASN A 477 -0.93 25.30 19.54
N ASP A 478 -1.58 26.46 19.46
CA ASP A 478 -2.72 26.83 20.31
C ASP A 478 -3.94 25.91 20.12
N PHE A 479 -4.03 25.23 18.97
CA PHE A 479 -5.13 24.30 18.65
C PHE A 479 -4.76 22.84 18.88
N SER A 480 -3.52 22.53 19.25
CA SER A 480 -3.03 21.15 19.28
C SER A 480 -3.80 20.28 20.27
N ASP A 481 -4.01 20.75 21.51
CA ASP A 481 -4.77 20.00 22.52
C ASP A 481 -6.24 19.82 22.12
N PHE A 482 -6.84 20.86 21.51
CA PHE A 482 -8.19 20.79 20.98
C PHE A 482 -8.30 19.73 19.89
N LEU A 483 -7.38 19.72 18.93
CA LEU A 483 -7.36 18.75 17.82
C LEU A 483 -7.18 17.32 18.33
N LYS A 484 -6.31 17.08 19.32
CA LYS A 484 -6.11 15.74 19.91
C LYS A 484 -7.38 15.22 20.58
N VAL A 485 -7.99 16.04 21.44
CA VAL A 485 -9.26 15.68 22.08
C VAL A 485 -10.30 15.43 21.01
N LYS A 486 -10.38 16.29 19.99
CA LYS A 486 -11.32 16.13 18.88
C LYS A 486 -11.04 14.86 18.07
N ALA A 487 -9.81 14.42 17.88
CA ALA A 487 -9.53 13.16 17.17
C ALA A 487 -10.02 11.94 17.94
N LEU A 488 -9.77 11.91 19.26
CA LEU A 488 -10.29 10.87 20.16
C LEU A 488 -11.82 10.88 20.23
N LYS A 489 -12.42 12.06 20.07
CA LYS A 489 -13.83 12.34 20.31
C LYS A 489 -14.42 13.13 19.14
N ASN A 490 -14.24 12.59 17.91
CA ASN A 490 -14.58 13.30 16.66
C ASN A 490 -16.01 13.80 16.68
N PHE A 491 -16.91 12.98 17.22
CA PHE A 491 -18.29 13.37 17.48
C PHE A 491 -18.66 13.04 18.93
N THR A 492 -18.87 14.05 19.77
CA THR A 492 -19.29 13.88 21.18
C THR A 492 -20.66 14.46 21.50
N LEU A 493 -21.30 13.81 22.48
CA LEU A 493 -22.58 14.10 23.15
C LEU A 493 -22.81 15.56 23.64
N GLY A 494 -21.76 16.41 23.69
CA GLY A 494 -21.80 17.68 24.42
C GLY A 494 -22.12 18.95 23.62
N SER A 495 -22.06 18.91 22.28
CA SER A 495 -22.32 20.13 21.47
C SER A 495 -23.81 20.28 21.21
N ARG A 496 -24.50 21.01 22.10
CA ARG A 496 -25.95 21.28 22.01
C ARG A 496 -26.35 22.20 20.85
N THR A 497 -25.42 22.66 20.02
CA THR A 497 -25.67 23.70 19.01
C THR A 497 -25.30 23.33 17.58
N SER A 498 -24.94 22.08 17.29
CA SER A 498 -24.82 21.57 15.92
C SER A 498 -25.11 20.07 15.91
N LEU A 499 -25.82 19.57 14.89
CA LEU A 499 -26.18 18.16 14.68
C LEU A 499 -24.95 17.26 14.89
N THR A 500 -24.79 16.68 16.08
CA THR A 500 -23.70 15.72 16.35
C THR A 500 -24.15 14.35 15.87
N ILE A 501 -23.26 13.53 15.31
CA ILE A 501 -23.58 12.18 14.84
C ILE A 501 -24.24 11.31 15.94
N ASN A 502 -23.96 11.61 17.22
CA ASN A 502 -24.55 10.91 18.36
C ASN A 502 -26.02 11.29 18.60
N LYS A 503 -26.49 12.42 18.06
CA LYS A 503 -27.92 12.72 18.00
C LYS A 503 -28.67 11.64 17.22
N TYR A 504 -28.06 11.02 16.21
CA TYR A 504 -28.69 9.87 15.55
C TYR A 504 -28.84 8.67 16.49
N LEU A 505 -27.88 8.42 17.39
CA LEU A 505 -28.02 7.37 18.41
C LEU A 505 -29.13 7.70 19.41
N GLU A 506 -29.38 8.98 19.70
CA GLU A 506 -30.48 9.43 20.56
C GLU A 506 -31.84 9.46 19.82
N GLU A 507 -31.85 9.77 18.53
CA GLU A 507 -33.05 9.91 17.69
C GLU A 507 -33.62 8.55 17.25
N PHE A 508 -32.76 7.54 17.08
CA PHE A 508 -33.14 6.20 16.67
C PHE A 508 -33.10 5.23 17.87
N PRO A 509 -34.25 4.92 18.52
CA PRO A 509 -34.27 4.08 19.70
C PRO A 509 -33.72 2.68 19.41
N GLY A 510 -32.74 2.25 20.20
CA GLY A 510 -32.10 0.95 20.06
C GLY A 510 -31.02 0.88 18.98
N LEU A 511 -30.72 1.98 18.27
CA LEU A 511 -29.51 2.07 17.44
C LEU A 511 -28.28 2.17 18.36
N VAL A 512 -27.33 1.27 18.15
CA VAL A 512 -26.10 1.17 18.95
C VAL A 512 -24.94 1.80 18.19
N HIS A 513 -24.83 1.51 16.90
CA HIS A 513 -23.75 2.00 16.05
C HIS A 513 -24.13 1.97 14.58
N PHE A 514 -23.46 2.78 13.76
CA PHE A 514 -23.55 2.68 12.32
C PHE A 514 -22.26 3.10 11.63
N ILE A 515 -22.06 2.65 10.40
CA ILE A 515 -20.99 3.10 9.52
C ILE A 515 -21.63 3.44 8.19
N TYR A 516 -21.52 4.70 7.78
CA TYR A 516 -21.91 5.15 6.46
C TYR A 516 -20.67 5.49 5.65
N ILE A 517 -20.65 5.04 4.40
CA ILE A 517 -19.53 5.27 3.50
C ILE A 517 -20.07 5.76 2.16
N ASP A 518 -19.60 6.94 1.77
CA ASP A 518 -19.72 7.44 0.41
C ASP A 518 -18.48 6.98 -0.36
N ARG A 519 -18.65 6.06 -1.33
CA ARG A 519 -17.54 5.58 -2.18
C ARG A 519 -17.28 6.46 -3.40
N ILE A 520 -18.03 7.54 -3.59
CA ILE A 520 -17.72 8.57 -4.60
C ILE A 520 -16.62 9.48 -4.06
N THR A 521 -16.74 9.89 -2.80
CA THR A 521 -15.74 10.73 -2.11
C THR A 521 -14.80 9.94 -1.21
N HIS A 522 -15.05 8.63 -1.05
CA HIS A 522 -14.37 7.71 -0.15
C HIS A 522 -14.35 8.15 1.31
N ARG A 523 -15.37 8.89 1.74
CA ARG A 523 -15.51 9.43 3.10
C ARG A 523 -16.31 8.48 3.98
N LEU A 524 -15.82 8.30 5.21
CA LEU A 524 -16.48 7.53 6.26
C LEU A 524 -17.13 8.46 7.28
N THR A 525 -18.39 8.17 7.61
CA THR A 525 -19.13 8.80 8.70
C THR A 525 -19.59 7.71 9.67
N ALA A 526 -19.07 7.74 10.89
CA ALA A 526 -19.44 6.81 11.95
C ALA A 526 -19.34 7.48 13.33
N PRO A 527 -20.17 7.08 14.31
CA PRO A 527 -19.98 7.46 15.70
C PRO A 527 -18.62 7.02 16.26
N THR A 528 -18.16 7.72 17.29
CA THR A 528 -16.95 7.30 18.02
C THR A 528 -17.31 6.16 18.97
N LEU A 529 -16.47 5.13 19.02
CA LEU A 529 -16.63 4.00 19.95
C LEU A 529 -16.15 4.41 21.35
N ASP A 530 -16.95 5.20 22.08
CA ASP A 530 -16.68 5.63 23.46
C ASP A 530 -17.74 5.03 24.39
N PHE A 531 -17.47 3.82 24.90
CA PHE A 531 -18.31 3.19 25.92
C PHE A 531 -17.62 3.32 27.28
N THR A 532 -18.38 3.75 28.29
CA THR A 532 -17.89 3.95 29.67
C THR A 532 -17.37 2.66 30.32
N ASN A 533 -17.79 1.49 29.84
CA ASN A 533 -17.31 0.19 30.30
C ASN A 533 -16.38 -0.47 29.24
N PRO A 534 -15.12 -0.79 29.58
CA PRO A 534 -14.17 -1.42 28.65
C PRO A 534 -14.60 -2.80 28.16
N GLU A 535 -15.35 -3.58 28.94
CA GLU A 535 -15.85 -4.89 28.52
C GLU A 535 -16.94 -4.75 27.45
N THR A 536 -17.83 -3.77 27.62
CA THR A 536 -18.87 -3.44 26.64
C THR A 536 -18.26 -2.90 25.35
N LEU A 537 -17.21 -2.07 25.46
CA LEU A 537 -16.42 -1.60 24.32
C LEU A 537 -15.82 -2.79 23.55
N ALA A 538 -15.09 -3.67 24.25
CA ALA A 538 -14.44 -4.82 23.61
C ALA A 538 -15.44 -5.74 22.90
N LEU A 539 -16.58 -6.01 23.54
CA LEU A 539 -17.64 -6.84 22.94
C LEU A 539 -18.26 -6.16 21.72
N THR A 540 -18.61 -4.88 21.82
CA THR A 540 -19.27 -4.13 20.74
C THR A 540 -18.33 -3.95 19.54
N THR A 541 -17.06 -3.60 19.78
CA THR A 541 -16.01 -3.55 18.76
C THR A 541 -15.89 -4.89 18.04
N LYS A 542 -15.79 -6.01 18.77
CA LYS A 542 -15.72 -7.35 18.14
C LYS A 542 -16.95 -7.65 17.28
N LYS A 543 -18.14 -7.24 17.72
CA LYS A 543 -19.38 -7.40 16.95
C LYS A 543 -19.41 -6.54 15.68
N ILE A 544 -18.95 -5.28 15.74
CA ILE A 544 -18.86 -4.38 14.58
C ILE A 544 -17.88 -4.94 13.54
N TRP A 545 -16.70 -5.41 13.96
CA TRP A 545 -15.73 -6.02 13.04
C TRP A 545 -16.27 -7.29 12.39
N ASN A 546 -16.97 -8.12 13.18
CA ASN A 546 -17.63 -9.30 12.65
C ASN A 546 -18.79 -8.93 11.70
N MET A 547 -19.53 -7.85 11.99
CA MET A 547 -20.59 -7.36 11.11
C MET A 547 -20.03 -7.00 9.73
N VAL A 548 -18.95 -6.22 9.67
CA VAL A 548 -18.30 -5.86 8.40
C VAL A 548 -17.75 -7.09 7.68
N LYS A 549 -17.24 -8.07 8.42
CA LYS A 549 -16.79 -9.34 7.83
C LYS A 549 -17.96 -10.10 7.19
N GLN A 550 -19.07 -10.28 7.91
CA GLN A 550 -20.23 -11.04 7.43
C GLN A 550 -20.95 -10.35 6.27
N SER A 551 -21.05 -9.02 6.30
CA SER A 551 -21.66 -8.27 5.18
C SER A 551 -20.85 -8.41 3.89
N ARG A 552 -19.52 -8.44 3.97
CA ARG A 552 -18.65 -8.67 2.80
C ARG A 552 -18.85 -10.07 2.21
N ILE A 553 -18.97 -11.09 3.04
CA ILE A 553 -19.28 -12.46 2.60
C ILE A 553 -20.63 -12.47 1.86
N HIS A 554 -21.66 -11.84 2.44
CA HIS A 554 -22.97 -11.76 1.78
C HIS A 554 -22.95 -10.94 0.49
N LEU A 555 -22.12 -9.89 0.42
CA LEU A 555 -21.95 -9.12 -0.80
C LEU A 555 -21.35 -9.97 -1.93
N GLU A 556 -20.35 -10.82 -1.62
CA GLU A 556 -19.76 -11.76 -2.57
C GLU A 556 -20.76 -12.85 -3.04
N GLU A 557 -21.71 -13.22 -2.19
CA GLU A 557 -22.84 -14.08 -2.57
C GLU A 557 -23.86 -13.38 -3.50
N GLY A 558 -23.72 -12.06 -3.69
CA GLY A 558 -24.57 -11.22 -4.52
C GLY A 558 -25.68 -10.49 -3.76
N HIS A 559 -25.63 -10.48 -2.43
CA HIS A 559 -26.61 -9.79 -1.60
C HIS A 559 -26.19 -8.35 -1.31
N LEU A 560 -26.87 -7.39 -1.94
CA LEU A 560 -26.63 -5.96 -1.73
C LEU A 560 -27.33 -5.41 -0.48
N SER A 561 -28.36 -6.10 0.00
CA SER A 561 -29.10 -5.74 1.22
C SER A 561 -29.37 -6.99 2.05
N VAL A 562 -28.93 -6.97 3.30
CA VAL A 562 -29.06 -8.12 4.22
C VAL A 562 -29.30 -7.63 5.63
N MET A 563 -30.20 -8.31 6.33
CA MET A 563 -30.46 -8.11 7.76
C MET A 563 -30.36 -9.46 8.46
N TRP A 564 -29.68 -9.50 9.59
CA TRP A 564 -29.51 -10.71 10.39
C TRP A 564 -29.44 -10.36 11.87
N LYS A 565 -29.75 -11.32 12.73
CA LYS A 565 -29.77 -11.11 14.18
C LYS A 565 -28.97 -12.18 14.90
N ASP A 566 -28.31 -11.78 15.96
CA ASP A 566 -27.80 -12.72 16.96
C ASP A 566 -28.61 -12.60 18.27
N THR A 567 -28.10 -13.18 19.36
CA THR A 567 -28.78 -13.14 20.67
C THR A 567 -28.83 -11.73 21.29
N THR A 568 -27.96 -10.82 20.85
CA THR A 568 -27.71 -9.52 21.46
C THR A 568 -28.08 -8.35 20.56
N PHE A 569 -27.84 -8.45 19.26
CA PHE A 569 -27.94 -7.37 18.29
C PHE A 569 -28.65 -7.81 17.00
N ASN A 570 -29.26 -6.83 16.34
CA ASN A 570 -29.81 -6.91 15.00
C ASN A 570 -28.93 -6.07 14.07
N TYR A 571 -28.36 -6.70 13.06
CA TYR A 571 -27.43 -6.12 12.10
C TYR A 571 -28.14 -5.89 10.76
N ALA A 572 -27.80 -4.79 10.11
CA ALA A 572 -28.23 -4.53 8.75
C ALA A 572 -27.08 -3.98 7.91
N TYR A 573 -27.03 -4.43 6.67
CA TYR A 573 -26.11 -3.95 5.65
C TYR A 573 -26.89 -3.60 4.38
N PHE A 574 -26.60 -2.43 3.83
CA PHE A 574 -27.20 -1.95 2.60
C PHE A 574 -26.13 -1.33 1.70
N LEU A 575 -26.14 -1.72 0.43
CA LEU A 575 -25.34 -1.14 -0.64
C LEU A 575 -26.27 -0.71 -1.77
N TRP A 576 -26.11 0.53 -2.23
CA TRP A 576 -26.92 1.07 -3.32
C TRP A 576 -26.14 2.02 -4.22
N PHE A 577 -26.71 2.24 -5.40
CA PHE A 577 -26.15 3.05 -6.47
C PHE A 577 -27.03 4.28 -6.69
N GLU A 578 -26.42 5.42 -6.94
CA GLU A 578 -27.12 6.65 -7.34
C GLU A 578 -26.60 7.13 -8.70
N ASP A 579 -27.47 7.76 -9.48
CA ASP A 579 -27.07 8.47 -10.68
C ASP A 579 -26.49 9.86 -10.37
N SER A 580 -26.06 10.59 -11.40
CA SER A 580 -25.55 11.96 -11.24
C SER A 580 -26.58 12.97 -10.74
N SER A 581 -27.87 12.60 -10.68
CA SER A 581 -28.95 13.41 -10.12
C SER A 581 -29.30 13.05 -8.68
N GLY A 582 -28.58 12.08 -8.07
CA GLY A 582 -28.85 11.55 -6.74
C GLY A 582 -30.04 10.59 -6.69
N SER A 583 -30.55 10.15 -7.85
CA SER A 583 -31.65 9.20 -7.91
C SER A 583 -31.14 7.76 -7.82
N PRO A 584 -31.79 6.88 -7.04
CA PRO A 584 -31.40 5.47 -6.96
C PRO A 584 -31.50 4.75 -8.29
N LEU A 585 -30.46 4.01 -8.63
CA LEU A 585 -30.46 3.12 -9.77
C LEU A 585 -31.03 1.75 -9.36
N LYS A 586 -32.21 1.41 -9.90
CA LYS A 586 -32.78 0.05 -9.76
C LYS A 586 -32.01 -0.92 -10.65
N TYR A 587 -31.32 -1.87 -10.04
CA TYR A 587 -30.61 -2.92 -10.78
C TYR A 587 -31.61 -3.94 -11.34
N LYS A 588 -31.44 -4.33 -12.62
CA LYS A 588 -32.30 -5.30 -13.31
C LYS A 588 -31.70 -6.70 -13.42
N VAL A 589 -30.48 -6.93 -12.92
CA VAL A 589 -29.71 -8.17 -13.14
C VAL A 589 -29.38 -8.84 -11.82
N TYR A 590 -29.61 -10.16 -11.73
CA TYR A 590 -29.12 -11.00 -10.63
C TYR A 590 -27.60 -11.13 -10.71
N LEU A 591 -26.91 -10.54 -9.75
CA LEU A 591 -25.46 -10.35 -9.75
C LEU A 591 -24.66 -11.55 -9.19
N ASN A 592 -25.33 -12.61 -8.72
CA ASN A 592 -24.72 -13.72 -7.96
C ASN A 592 -23.55 -14.44 -8.67
N HIS A 593 -23.55 -14.49 -10.00
CA HIS A 593 -22.46 -15.12 -10.76
C HIS A 593 -21.34 -14.16 -11.16
N ILE A 594 -21.61 -12.84 -11.17
CA ILE A 594 -20.65 -11.82 -11.62
C ILE A 594 -19.91 -11.21 -10.41
N MET A 595 -20.55 -11.09 -9.24
CA MET A 595 -19.96 -10.50 -8.02
C MET A 595 -18.73 -11.26 -7.51
N LYS A 596 -18.66 -12.59 -7.69
CA LYS A 596 -17.47 -13.38 -7.29
C LYS A 596 -16.19 -13.00 -8.03
N ASN A 597 -16.32 -12.39 -9.20
CA ASN A 597 -15.20 -11.91 -10.00
C ASN A 597 -14.92 -10.43 -9.76
N PHE A 598 -15.82 -9.70 -9.09
CA PHE A 598 -15.55 -8.35 -8.66
C PHE A 598 -14.81 -8.37 -7.32
N PRO A 599 -13.83 -7.50 -7.13
CA PRO A 599 -13.19 -7.40 -5.83
C PRO A 599 -14.21 -6.92 -4.77
N VAL A 600 -13.85 -7.06 -3.48
CA VAL A 600 -14.64 -6.53 -2.34
C VAL A 600 -14.45 -5.01 -2.17
N PRO A 601 -15.50 -4.21 -1.89
CA PRO A 601 -15.39 -2.76 -1.74
C PRO A 601 -14.27 -2.29 -0.81
N GLY A 602 -13.50 -1.31 -1.31
CA GLY A 602 -12.42 -0.64 -0.58
C GLY A 602 -11.37 -0.10 -1.55
N ILE A 603 -10.70 0.99 -1.16
CA ILE A 603 -9.97 1.84 -2.11
C ILE A 603 -8.50 1.44 -2.32
N ILE A 604 -7.88 0.67 -1.43
CA ILE A 604 -6.43 0.37 -1.53
C ILE A 604 -6.13 -0.53 -2.74
N CYS A 605 -7.05 -1.44 -3.09
CA CYS A 605 -6.89 -2.36 -4.22
C CYS A 605 -7.56 -1.88 -5.51
N GLY A 606 -7.95 -0.60 -5.60
CA GLY A 606 -8.63 -0.01 -6.76
C GLY A 606 -9.98 0.62 -6.41
N ASP A 607 -10.40 1.60 -7.20
CA ASP A 607 -11.65 2.32 -7.00
C ASP A 607 -12.85 1.51 -7.47
N TYR A 608 -13.96 1.70 -6.77
CA TYR A 608 -15.23 1.07 -7.09
C TYR A 608 -16.13 2.01 -7.89
N TYR A 609 -17.16 1.45 -8.50
CA TYR A 609 -18.29 2.20 -9.05
C TYR A 609 -18.86 3.21 -8.03
N ARG A 610 -19.70 4.13 -8.49
CA ARG A 610 -20.40 5.08 -7.62
C ARG A 610 -21.41 4.34 -6.73
N ILE A 611 -20.99 3.99 -5.51
CA ILE A 611 -21.77 3.24 -4.52
C ILE A 611 -21.75 3.91 -3.15
N TYR A 612 -22.78 3.61 -2.38
CA TYR A 612 -22.87 3.94 -0.97
C TYR A 612 -23.06 2.67 -0.15
N GLU A 613 -22.48 2.68 1.04
CA GLU A 613 -22.62 1.57 1.98
C GLU A 613 -23.13 2.09 3.32
N LEU A 614 -24.08 1.37 3.90
CA LEU A 614 -24.59 1.61 5.25
C LEU A 614 -24.58 0.31 6.05
N TYR A 615 -23.93 0.36 7.20
CA TYR A 615 -23.90 -0.69 8.20
C TYR A 615 -24.61 -0.18 9.45
N CYS A 616 -25.54 -0.94 10.00
CA CYS A 616 -26.29 -0.58 11.21
C CYS A 616 -26.25 -1.70 12.23
N VAL A 617 -26.02 -1.35 13.49
CA VAL A 617 -26.12 -2.25 14.66
C VAL A 617 -27.22 -1.72 15.57
N HIS A 618 -28.27 -2.51 15.75
CA HIS A 618 -29.34 -2.24 16.71
C HIS A 618 -29.36 -3.28 17.81
N LEU A 619 -29.98 -2.97 18.96
CA LEU A 619 -30.28 -3.95 19.99
C LEU A 619 -31.20 -5.05 19.45
N GLY A 620 -31.01 -6.30 19.88
CA GLY A 620 -31.76 -7.46 19.37
C GLY A 620 -33.29 -7.40 19.57
N LEU A 621 -33.77 -6.48 20.42
CA LEU A 621 -35.20 -6.21 20.61
C LEU A 621 -35.82 -5.38 19.47
N ALA A 622 -35.00 -4.69 18.66
CA ALA A 622 -35.47 -3.91 17.53
C ALA A 622 -36.00 -4.83 16.42
N THR A 623 -37.26 -4.59 16.00
CA THR A 623 -37.87 -5.35 14.90
C THR A 623 -37.22 -5.00 13.57
N SER A 624 -37.22 -5.93 12.61
CA SER A 624 -36.66 -5.68 11.28
C SER A 624 -37.31 -4.49 10.56
N SER A 625 -38.61 -4.23 10.79
CA SER A 625 -39.30 -3.07 10.24
C SER A 625 -38.76 -1.75 10.81
N CYS A 626 -38.48 -1.71 12.12
CA CYS A 626 -37.88 -0.56 12.79
C CYS A 626 -36.46 -0.32 12.30
N VAL A 627 -35.64 -1.37 12.18
CA VAL A 627 -34.27 -1.27 11.65
C VAL A 627 -34.26 -0.72 10.21
N LEU A 628 -35.18 -1.17 9.37
CA LEU A 628 -35.31 -0.68 7.99
C LEU A 628 -35.70 0.80 7.95
N GLU A 629 -36.69 1.21 8.75
CA GLU A 629 -37.12 2.61 8.84
C GLU A 629 -36.02 3.52 9.35
N HIS A 630 -35.30 3.11 10.41
CA HIS A 630 -34.16 3.86 10.94
C HIS A 630 -33.06 4.01 9.89
N SER A 631 -32.74 2.93 9.17
CA SER A 631 -31.70 2.95 8.14
C SER A 631 -32.08 3.90 6.98
N ARG A 632 -33.37 3.97 6.61
CA ARG A 632 -33.90 4.95 5.62
C ARG A 632 -33.68 6.38 6.07
N ARG A 633 -34.14 6.69 7.28
CA ARG A 633 -34.05 8.04 7.83
C ARG A 633 -32.60 8.46 8.04
N LEU A 634 -31.76 7.55 8.51
CA LEU A 634 -30.33 7.80 8.68
C LEU A 634 -29.67 8.13 7.34
N ALA A 635 -29.85 7.30 6.31
CA ALA A 635 -29.32 7.61 4.98
C ALA A 635 -29.85 8.96 4.44
N ALA A 636 -31.13 9.27 4.67
CA ALA A 636 -31.75 10.52 4.20
C ALA A 636 -31.34 11.78 4.97
N THR A 637 -30.71 11.65 6.13
CA THR A 637 -30.32 12.78 6.97
C THR A 637 -28.81 12.91 7.08
N ILE A 638 -28.04 11.87 6.76
CA ILE A 638 -26.57 11.88 6.96
C ILE A 638 -25.87 12.96 6.15
N TRP A 639 -26.49 13.41 5.06
CA TRP A 639 -26.02 14.56 4.28
C TRP A 639 -25.92 15.84 5.11
N GLU A 640 -26.74 16.01 6.15
CA GLU A 640 -26.68 17.17 7.04
C GLU A 640 -25.34 17.23 7.78
N VAL A 641 -24.67 16.07 7.96
CA VAL A 641 -23.34 15.97 8.56
C VAL A 641 -22.25 15.98 7.49
N THR A 642 -22.48 15.41 6.30
CA THR A 642 -21.48 15.38 5.23
C THR A 642 -21.44 16.64 4.36
N GLY A 643 -22.48 17.50 4.44
CA GLY A 643 -22.58 18.79 3.74
C GLY A 643 -22.95 18.70 2.26
N VAL A 644 -23.26 17.51 1.73
CA VAL A 644 -23.60 17.29 0.31
C VAL A 644 -25.05 16.83 0.20
N PRO A 645 -26.01 17.68 -0.22
CA PRO A 645 -27.41 17.32 -0.24
C PRO A 645 -27.69 16.27 -1.31
N ASN A 646 -27.74 15.01 -0.91
CA ASN A 646 -28.31 13.93 -1.71
C ASN A 646 -29.65 13.53 -1.06
N ASN A 647 -30.63 13.17 -1.89
CA ASN A 647 -31.99 12.87 -1.48
C ASN A 647 -32.27 11.36 -1.69
N PRO A 648 -31.92 10.48 -0.73
CA PRO A 648 -31.90 9.04 -0.94
C PRO A 648 -33.23 8.37 -0.57
N ALA A 649 -34.36 9.07 -0.73
CA ALA A 649 -35.61 8.70 -0.08
C ALA A 649 -36.30 7.42 -0.60
N ASP A 650 -35.80 6.76 -1.64
CA ASP A 650 -36.52 5.64 -2.30
C ASP A 650 -35.79 4.27 -2.28
N ILE A 651 -34.82 4.04 -1.39
CA ILE A 651 -33.79 2.99 -1.59
C ILE A 651 -33.87 1.79 -0.64
N LEU A 652 -34.69 1.84 0.40
CA LEU A 652 -34.90 0.68 1.28
C LEU A 652 -36.34 0.25 1.22
#